data_AF-A0A368XR34-F1
#
_entry.id   AF-A0A368XR34-F1
#
_cell.length_a   1.000
_cell.length_b   1.000
_cell.length_c   1.000
_cell.angle_alpha   90.00
_cell.angle_beta   90.00
_cell.angle_gamma   90.00
#
_symmetry.space_group_name_H-M   'P 1'
#
loop_
_entity.id
_entity.type
_entity.pdbx_description
1 polymer ?
#
loop_
_entity_poly.entity_id
_entity_poly.type
_entity_poly.pdbx_seq_one_letter_code
_entity_poly.pdbx_strand_id
1 'polypeptide(L)'
;MAKRHRLSPNELERTLAARGYAATMSRRRFLHAGAGAGAALGLPPLLLTGCLGDGDSTPSGPVETEARTLFFNFAHEDLGSTTHHLVLGRQRHVLTRTRDKPEVLVEARRTNAFLRGVPDGQITHHLESVETPTAAVQLAYVLSGADTGAGTWSMSGMYLLVPPAALRQAHAMAAIGQQPQLLSAKRRRYGHGIAQSAQDLVDEHALMDTNDHAATLVGLHPELLSAEPVSAAYLQLRHIAPSPFTAALGQDIAALGAAQPQATPGQPNDGGWATMVPVAGEDGLPMRATMGENAGLLFYNPEWSVRVARGAANAMAEGLRTSKNDVQLGADVTAGLDPAAGASPPSYRGTIWQRRDGVTHLDVSGATQRVGAGSLRYTVTDDTPMNGLRISAKPAPDGTGDASVNLVLENWFLRWLGVYIEFYDASDPPKVIPVAELPPSLTANGAANSTDTALYMGVVTPEFVLYGIPLQSSKLSVTFDFPAQAASAKILASGLGYGAHTHQATEPLGIALTTIFNLIVPTLLLGLGLSESVDAMVKSVAIPVVNAAANEFIAFMADESEGSPNFANMLAIFWRSLVRWMTSGGVLKFLASLIPRLVAFMGGASAAAAITNALPLIGAILQAIGALGTLAEIAETSCEALLSPWTYQTGLVLTHDLSLTLQPDATDTATPEGANLCRASAMFGQGGTPRVLEIPLQGRQRQLALHFPGVPHGGKVSIDASFVQSPADPSQTHRVLGKASTGPVDNTVDQLADVRIHNMLAPIGPDTRYQHKQKTALRPSSNGQQVHVWDASLPAPGAKSGDMPCAGPGDLCRLYDITVRQGTAQGAGYVGYAWQGFSSGVVDCSSNGQSDSGQLANLNTDTTNGGVNAQAGYAALPCGLSQPRLAYSLLAHGSANFYLDPAQRLVRQVQLDPPAFADPRAQRAFGAFNLDSTALLLHPSGRLISIHQESHKMETLQPSDVALSDADALTRSLAQLHAGQGTRPGLLTAPVAAAVSADGVVLVLEAGNGADALPRIQAMDIGANAVQYFGRQPVPYFLRLGAGSAATRTYLDMAVDASGFIYVLSYEGSGAGAVYWLDIYRADQPGTAPVCSTPNVNAGALCVDFWRNVYTLNYEVLASASGQAEPSVSLWEPSL
;
A
#
# COMPACT_ATOMS: atom_id res chain seq x y z
N MET A 1 -41.16 8.86 16.27
CA MET A 1 -40.70 9.49 17.53
C MET A 1 -39.62 8.60 18.16
N ALA A 2 -38.35 8.96 17.98
CA ALA A 2 -37.20 8.48 18.75
C ALA A 2 -36.03 9.43 18.39
N LYS A 3 -35.67 10.33 19.31
CA LYS A 3 -34.59 11.30 19.11
C LYS A 3 -33.24 10.59 19.29
N ARG A 4 -32.39 10.69 18.27
CA ARG A 4 -30.96 10.34 18.32
C ARG A 4 -30.26 11.17 19.41
N HIS A 5 -29.66 10.53 20.41
CA HIS A 5 -28.64 11.18 21.23
C HIS A 5 -27.29 11.02 20.54
N ARG A 6 -26.79 12.11 19.93
CA ARG A 6 -25.36 12.28 19.70
C ARG A 6 -24.74 12.58 21.07
N LEU A 7 -23.80 11.75 21.52
CA LEU A 7 -22.99 12.06 22.69
C LEU A 7 -22.13 13.29 22.37
N SER A 8 -22.02 14.20 23.33
CA SER A 8 -21.24 15.43 23.17
C SER A 8 -19.74 15.14 23.34
N PRO A 9 -18.84 15.92 22.72
CA PRO A 9 -17.38 15.76 22.85
C PRO A 9 -16.89 15.68 24.32
N ASN A 10 -17.58 16.37 25.23
CA ASN A 10 -17.24 16.41 26.65
C ASN A 10 -17.58 15.11 27.42
N GLU A 11 -18.46 14.26 26.88
CA GLU A 11 -18.77 12.94 27.47
C GLU A 11 -17.80 11.85 26.98
N LEU A 12 -17.24 12.02 25.77
CA LEU A 12 -16.14 11.19 25.26
C LEU A 12 -14.86 11.40 26.09
N GLU A 13 -14.56 12.66 26.44
CA GLU A 13 -13.44 12.99 27.34
C GLU A 13 -13.59 12.39 28.73
N ARG A 14 -14.81 12.35 29.29
CA ARG A 14 -15.05 11.73 30.61
C ARG A 14 -14.93 10.21 30.60
N THR A 15 -15.24 9.58 29.47
CA THR A 15 -15.10 8.13 29.29
C THR A 15 -13.62 7.73 29.05
N LEU A 16 -12.83 8.63 28.45
CA LEU A 16 -11.38 8.48 28.29
C LEU A 16 -10.62 8.80 29.59
N ALA A 17 -11.08 9.76 30.40
CA ALA A 17 -10.51 10.06 31.71
C ALA A 17 -10.71 8.92 32.74
N ALA A 18 -11.73 8.07 32.56
CA ALA A 18 -11.95 6.87 33.38
C ALA A 18 -10.95 5.72 33.09
N ARG A 19 -10.11 5.84 32.04
CA ARG A 19 -9.05 4.88 31.67
C ARG A 19 -7.64 5.28 32.15
N GLY A 20 -7.54 5.92 33.31
CA GLY A 20 -6.31 5.92 34.12
C GLY A 20 -5.10 6.68 33.56
N TYR A 21 -5.29 7.65 32.67
CA TYR A 21 -4.24 8.62 32.30
C TYR A 21 -4.53 9.98 32.93
N ALA A 22 -3.96 10.24 34.11
CA ALA A 22 -3.74 11.60 34.59
C ALA A 22 -2.66 11.65 35.70
N ALA A 23 -1.51 12.23 35.36
CA ALA A 23 -0.86 13.26 36.17
C ALA A 23 0.33 13.86 35.38
N THR A 24 0.06 14.90 34.57
CA THR A 24 1.09 15.81 34.05
C THR A 24 1.47 16.83 35.13
N MET A 25 2.75 17.20 35.18
CA MET A 25 3.25 18.31 36.01
C MET A 25 2.49 19.61 35.67
N SER A 26 2.06 20.35 36.70
CA SER A 26 1.33 21.61 36.51
C SER A 26 2.26 22.76 36.11
N ARG A 27 1.77 23.63 35.22
CA ARG A 27 2.38 24.87 34.68
C ARG A 27 3.10 25.75 35.72
N ARG A 28 2.71 25.67 37.00
CA ARG A 28 3.26 26.49 38.08
C ARG A 28 4.63 26.03 38.58
N ARG A 29 5.01 24.76 38.36
CA ARG A 29 6.38 24.25 38.65
C ARG A 29 7.36 24.49 37.50
N PHE A 30 6.88 24.58 36.27
CA PHE A 30 7.67 24.92 35.09
C PHE A 30 8.22 26.36 35.18
N LEU A 31 7.40 27.31 35.66
CA LEU A 31 7.78 28.72 35.74
C LEU A 31 8.76 29.06 36.89
N HIS A 32 8.89 28.21 37.92
CA HIS A 32 9.81 28.46 39.04
C HIS A 32 11.25 27.99 38.80
N ALA A 33 11.49 27.17 37.77
CA ALA A 33 12.85 26.73 37.41
C ALA A 33 13.58 27.70 36.45
N GLY A 34 12.89 28.67 35.86
CA GLY A 34 13.44 29.57 34.83
C GLY A 34 13.97 30.92 35.30
N ALA A 35 13.89 31.26 36.59
CA ALA A 35 14.11 32.65 37.05
C ALA A 35 15.52 32.95 37.62
N GLY A 36 16.48 32.02 37.60
CA GLY A 36 17.74 32.15 38.34
C GLY A 36 19.02 32.48 37.55
N ALA A 37 19.04 32.37 36.22
CA ALA A 37 20.32 32.26 35.48
C ALA A 37 20.57 33.36 34.43
N GLY A 38 19.79 34.44 34.41
CA GLY A 38 19.82 35.45 33.34
C GLY A 38 20.74 36.67 33.53
N ALA A 39 21.52 36.77 34.62
CA ALA A 39 22.17 38.03 34.99
C ALA A 39 23.64 38.20 34.54
N ALA A 40 24.25 37.27 33.80
CA ALA A 40 25.72 37.23 33.70
C ALA A 40 26.41 37.59 32.36
N LEU A 41 25.73 37.77 31.22
CA LEU A 41 26.45 37.89 29.93
C LEU A 41 25.88 38.96 29.00
N GLY A 42 25.96 40.23 29.43
CA GLY A 42 25.48 41.38 28.68
C GLY A 42 25.97 41.45 27.22
N LEU A 43 25.01 41.56 26.29
CA LEU A 43 25.17 42.11 24.94
C LEU A 43 23.89 42.90 24.57
N PRO A 44 23.98 44.03 23.83
CA PRO A 44 22.89 44.99 23.66
C PRO A 44 21.95 44.69 22.46
N PRO A 45 20.73 45.28 22.45
CA PRO A 45 19.70 45.07 21.42
C PRO A 45 19.75 46.14 20.31
N LEU A 46 19.26 45.80 19.10
CA LEU A 46 18.75 46.64 17.97
C LEU A 46 19.00 45.84 16.66
N LEU A 47 18.03 45.41 15.82
CA LEU A 47 16.83 46.05 15.25
C LEU A 47 15.74 45.01 14.89
N LEU A 48 14.49 45.27 15.29
CA LEU A 48 13.23 44.72 14.76
C LEU A 48 12.83 45.53 13.50
N THR A 49 12.17 45.01 12.45
CA THR A 49 10.71 44.71 12.33
C THR A 49 10.44 44.10 10.93
N GLY A 50 9.48 43.19 10.68
CA GLY A 50 8.44 42.66 11.55
C GLY A 50 7.54 41.57 10.92
N CYS A 51 6.64 41.09 11.76
CA CYS A 51 5.44 40.28 11.49
C CYS A 51 5.60 38.78 11.17
N LEU A 52 6.16 38.00 12.11
CA LEU A 52 5.73 36.62 12.38
C LEU A 52 5.73 36.41 13.90
N GLY A 53 4.67 35.79 14.43
CA GLY A 53 4.47 35.58 15.86
C GLY A 53 5.44 34.53 16.41
N ASP A 54 6.19 34.91 17.44
CA ASP A 54 7.20 34.11 18.12
C ASP A 54 6.61 32.92 18.86
N GLY A 55 6.97 31.73 18.39
CA GLY A 55 6.98 30.47 19.12
C GLY A 55 8.30 29.74 18.92
N ASP A 56 9.42 30.47 18.84
CA ASP A 56 10.74 29.88 18.62
C ASP A 56 11.30 29.32 19.95
N SER A 57 11.22 27.99 20.07
CA SER A 57 12.00 27.23 21.03
C SER A 57 13.28 26.76 20.34
N THR A 58 14.37 27.50 20.52
CA THR A 58 15.71 26.95 20.28
C THR A 58 16.03 25.96 21.40
N PRO A 59 16.28 24.66 21.13
CA PRO A 59 16.59 23.70 22.17
C PRO A 59 18.07 23.88 22.56
N SER A 60 18.33 24.66 23.61
CA SER A 60 19.66 24.80 24.22
C SER A 60 19.68 24.40 25.70
N GLY A 61 18.84 23.42 26.07
CA GLY A 61 18.92 22.76 27.39
C GLY A 61 19.88 21.56 27.37
N PRO A 62 20.57 21.25 28.49
CA PRO A 62 21.38 20.03 28.61
C PRO A 62 20.51 18.78 28.50
N VAL A 63 20.93 17.81 27.67
CA VAL A 63 20.28 16.49 27.56
C VAL A 63 20.51 15.71 28.85
N GLU A 64 19.45 15.23 29.50
CA GLU A 64 19.57 14.38 30.71
C GLU A 64 20.16 13.02 30.34
N THR A 65 21.32 12.70 30.91
CA THR A 65 22.03 11.43 30.71
C THR A 65 22.01 10.56 31.97
N GLU A 66 22.18 9.26 31.78
CA GLU A 66 22.43 8.28 32.85
C GLU A 66 23.72 7.50 32.58
N ALA A 67 24.47 7.25 33.64
CA ALA A 67 25.68 6.42 33.59
C ALA A 67 25.31 4.94 33.58
N ARG A 68 25.81 4.19 32.58
CA ARG A 68 25.58 2.75 32.40
C ARG A 68 26.90 1.98 32.39
N THR A 69 26.86 0.72 32.79
CA THR A 69 27.93 -0.23 32.52
C THR A 69 27.45 -1.20 31.45
N LEU A 70 28.18 -1.28 30.34
CA LEU A 70 27.89 -2.16 29.20
C LEU A 70 28.93 -3.26 29.11
N PHE A 71 28.49 -4.46 28.78
CA PHE A 71 29.32 -5.63 28.53
C PHE A 71 29.23 -6.03 27.06
N PHE A 72 30.26 -6.66 26.53
CA PHE A 72 30.33 -7.04 25.12
C PHE A 72 30.85 -8.47 24.94
N ASN A 73 30.32 -9.17 23.93
CA ASN A 73 30.77 -10.49 23.53
C ASN A 73 31.40 -10.49 22.12
N PHE A 74 32.73 -10.43 22.09
CA PHE A 74 33.55 -10.61 20.88
C PHE A 74 34.28 -11.95 20.84
N ALA A 75 33.78 -12.98 21.53
CA ALA A 75 34.49 -14.28 21.64
C ALA A 75 34.66 -15.02 20.30
N HIS A 76 34.00 -14.55 19.24
CA HIS A 76 34.08 -15.05 17.88
C HIS A 76 35.18 -14.36 17.05
N GLU A 77 35.86 -13.34 17.61
CA GLU A 77 36.96 -12.60 16.97
C GLU A 77 38.32 -12.94 17.62
N ASP A 78 39.42 -12.55 16.98
CA ASP A 78 40.75 -12.64 17.60
C ASP A 78 40.95 -11.54 18.64
N LEU A 79 40.82 -11.92 19.92
CA LEU A 79 40.94 -11.06 21.09
C LEU A 79 42.39 -10.76 21.51
N GLY A 80 43.38 -11.39 20.88
CA GLY A 80 44.79 -11.36 21.30
C GLY A 80 45.53 -10.07 20.93
N SER A 81 45.12 -9.40 19.85
CA SER A 81 45.92 -8.40 19.14
C SER A 81 45.23 -7.04 18.91
N THR A 82 43.95 -6.89 19.27
CA THR A 82 43.11 -5.77 18.82
C THR A 82 42.51 -4.97 19.99
N THR A 83 42.73 -3.64 19.97
CA THR A 83 42.02 -2.71 20.86
C THR A 83 40.66 -2.40 20.26
N HIS A 84 39.61 -2.52 21.08
CA HIS A 84 38.23 -2.20 20.69
C HIS A 84 37.81 -0.85 21.28
N HIS A 85 37.08 -0.07 20.50
CA HIS A 85 36.47 1.17 20.97
C HIS A 85 35.01 1.26 20.56
N LEU A 86 34.15 1.70 21.48
CA LEU A 86 32.78 2.06 21.18
C LEU A 86 32.74 3.51 20.70
N VAL A 87 32.24 3.76 19.50
CA VAL A 87 31.86 5.10 19.06
C VAL A 87 30.40 5.33 19.46
N LEU A 88 30.18 6.32 20.31
CA LEU A 88 28.86 6.69 20.81
C LEU A 88 28.72 8.21 20.79
N GLY A 89 27.76 8.72 20.00
CA GLY A 89 27.57 10.15 19.84
C GLY A 89 28.84 10.85 19.36
N ARG A 90 29.37 11.76 20.19
CA ARG A 90 30.57 12.55 19.88
C ARG A 90 31.87 11.95 20.42
N GLN A 91 31.81 10.80 21.09
CA GLN A 91 32.92 10.25 21.88
C GLN A 91 33.31 8.85 21.42
N ARG A 92 34.61 8.52 21.56
CA ARG A 92 35.15 7.18 21.36
C ARG A 92 35.67 6.64 22.69
N HIS A 93 35.03 5.58 23.18
CA HIS A 93 35.37 4.97 24.46
C HIS A 93 36.19 3.70 24.27
N VAL A 94 37.33 3.59 24.95
CA VAL A 94 38.13 2.35 24.95
C VAL A 94 37.38 1.26 25.72
N LEU A 95 37.20 0.09 25.12
CA LEU A 95 36.63 -1.06 25.79
C LEU A 95 37.71 -1.80 26.58
N THR A 96 37.44 -2.09 27.85
CA THR A 96 38.38 -2.82 28.71
C THR A 96 38.08 -4.31 28.62
N ARG A 97 39.09 -5.16 28.45
CA ARG A 97 38.90 -6.61 28.47
C ARG A 97 38.46 -7.05 29.86
N THR A 98 37.43 -7.88 29.95
CA THR A 98 36.91 -8.37 31.23
C THR A 98 37.97 -9.12 32.04
N ARG A 99 38.88 -9.84 31.37
CA ARG A 99 40.00 -10.52 32.05
C ARG A 99 41.01 -9.56 32.69
N ASP A 100 41.10 -8.32 32.20
CA ASP A 100 42.05 -7.32 32.71
C ASP A 100 41.49 -6.62 33.96
N LYS A 101 40.16 -6.60 34.14
CA LYS A 101 39.44 -6.14 35.33
C LYS A 101 38.24 -7.05 35.67
N PRO A 102 38.46 -8.27 36.16
CA PRO A 102 37.39 -9.24 36.39
C PRO A 102 36.41 -8.81 37.50
N GLU A 103 36.83 -7.96 38.43
CA GLU A 103 36.02 -7.44 39.53
C GLU A 103 34.77 -6.69 39.06
N VAL A 104 34.82 -6.03 37.89
CA VAL A 104 33.67 -5.30 37.31
C VAL A 104 32.54 -6.26 36.96
N LEU A 105 32.87 -7.41 36.35
CA LEU A 105 31.87 -8.44 36.02
C LEU A 105 31.34 -9.12 37.28
N VAL A 106 32.20 -9.37 38.28
CA VAL A 106 31.78 -9.95 39.57
C VAL A 106 30.76 -9.05 40.26
N GLU A 107 30.99 -7.74 40.27
CA GLU A 107 30.04 -6.79 40.85
C GLU A 107 28.74 -6.72 40.06
N ALA A 108 28.80 -6.61 38.73
CA ALA A 108 27.62 -6.55 37.88
C ALA A 108 26.72 -7.79 38.03
N ARG A 109 27.30 -8.99 38.18
CA ARG A 109 26.55 -10.24 38.40
C ARG A 109 25.78 -10.28 39.73
N ARG A 110 26.12 -9.44 40.71
CA ARG A 110 25.35 -9.38 41.97
C ARG A 110 23.95 -8.81 41.73
N THR A 111 23.84 -7.82 40.84
CA THR A 111 22.60 -7.08 40.61
C THR A 111 21.91 -7.46 39.31
N ASN A 112 22.65 -7.95 38.30
CA ASN A 112 22.10 -8.34 37.00
C ASN A 112 21.87 -9.86 36.92
N ALA A 113 20.61 -10.28 36.81
CA ALA A 113 20.22 -11.69 36.77
C ALA A 113 20.60 -12.40 35.47
N PHE A 114 20.61 -11.66 34.36
CA PHE A 114 20.97 -12.19 33.06
C PHE A 114 22.47 -12.56 33.01
N LEU A 115 23.36 -11.65 33.39
CA LEU A 115 24.82 -11.86 33.37
C LEU A 115 25.27 -13.03 34.27
N ARG A 116 24.50 -13.41 35.30
CA ARG A 116 24.80 -14.60 36.13
C ARG A 116 24.72 -15.91 35.34
N GLY A 117 23.84 -15.99 34.33
CA GLY A 117 23.68 -17.17 33.49
C GLY A 117 24.60 -17.22 32.27
N VAL A 118 25.25 -16.11 31.94
CA VAL A 118 26.16 -16.03 30.79
C VAL A 118 27.57 -16.51 31.18
N PRO A 119 28.20 -17.46 30.46
CA PRO A 119 29.56 -17.92 30.75
C PRO A 119 30.62 -16.82 30.62
N ASP A 120 31.68 -16.86 31.44
CA ASP A 120 32.76 -15.86 31.44
C ASP A 120 33.42 -15.68 30.06
N GLY A 121 33.64 -16.79 29.35
CA GLY A 121 34.21 -16.76 28.00
C GLY A 121 33.32 -16.07 26.95
N GLN A 122 32.07 -15.75 27.28
CA GLN A 122 31.12 -15.03 26.44
C GLN A 122 30.91 -13.58 26.90
N ILE A 123 31.73 -13.07 27.84
CA ILE A 123 31.74 -11.66 28.26
C ILE A 123 33.18 -11.15 28.15
N THR A 124 33.56 -10.68 26.96
CA THR A 124 34.97 -10.44 26.63
C THR A 124 35.44 -9.03 26.99
N HIS A 125 34.56 -8.03 26.92
CA HIS A 125 34.88 -6.65 27.25
C HIS A 125 33.75 -5.97 28.06
N HIS A 126 34.08 -4.85 28.68
CA HIS A 126 33.14 -3.96 29.33
C HIS A 126 33.53 -2.48 29.19
N LEU A 127 32.55 -1.61 29.43
CA LEU A 127 32.69 -0.17 29.52
C LEU A 127 31.92 0.32 30.75
N GLU A 128 32.62 0.93 31.69
CA GLU A 128 32.06 1.47 32.94
C GLU A 128 31.59 2.93 32.73
N SER A 129 30.51 3.31 33.41
CA SER A 129 30.01 4.70 33.51
C SER A 129 29.89 5.44 32.18
N VAL A 130 29.42 4.78 31.12
CA VAL A 130 29.10 5.45 29.86
C VAL A 130 27.83 6.26 30.01
N GLU A 131 27.90 7.55 29.68
CA GLU A 131 26.75 8.46 29.71
C GLU A 131 25.88 8.22 28.48
N THR A 132 24.65 7.76 28.68
CA THR A 132 23.64 7.60 27.63
C THR A 132 22.43 8.47 27.91
N PRO A 133 21.74 9.04 26.91
CA PRO A 133 20.51 9.79 27.10
C PRO A 133 19.43 8.95 27.77
N THR A 134 18.69 9.57 28.69
CA THR A 134 17.56 8.92 29.38
C THR A 134 16.28 8.89 28.57
N ALA A 135 16.17 9.77 27.56
CA ALA A 135 14.97 9.99 26.75
C ALA A 135 15.20 9.85 25.23
N ALA A 136 16.38 9.43 24.79
CA ALA A 136 16.68 9.27 23.36
C ALA A 136 17.33 7.92 23.06
N VAL A 137 17.01 7.36 21.90
CA VAL A 137 17.68 6.18 21.36
C VAL A 137 19.02 6.61 20.75
N GLN A 138 20.07 5.81 20.94
CA GLN A 138 21.38 6.06 20.35
C GLN A 138 21.85 4.89 19.50
N LEU A 139 22.34 5.18 18.30
CA LEU A 139 22.99 4.18 17.44
C LEU A 139 24.52 4.26 17.63
N ALA A 140 25.14 3.12 17.92
CA ALA A 140 26.56 3.02 18.20
C ALA A 140 27.22 1.94 17.33
N TYR A 141 28.54 2.03 17.16
CA TYR A 141 29.33 0.96 16.55
C TYR A 141 30.66 0.77 17.26
N VAL A 142 31.25 -0.41 17.09
CA VAL A 142 32.53 -0.78 17.70
C VAL A 142 33.58 -0.86 16.61
N LEU A 143 34.56 0.03 16.69
CA LEU A 143 35.77 -0.05 15.89
C LEU A 143 36.81 -0.94 16.59
N SER A 144 37.58 -1.66 15.79
CA SER A 144 38.68 -2.50 16.25
C SER A 144 39.89 -2.37 15.32
N GLY A 145 41.08 -2.58 15.88
CA GLY A 145 42.33 -2.64 15.09
C GLY A 145 42.65 -1.35 14.32
N ALA A 146 42.39 -0.17 14.91
CA ALA A 146 42.65 1.11 14.28
C ALA A 146 44.16 1.39 14.12
N ASP A 147 44.57 1.69 12.87
CA ASP A 147 45.92 2.14 12.50
C ASP A 147 45.81 3.54 11.89
N THR A 148 46.26 4.58 12.60
CA THR A 148 46.20 5.97 12.12
C THR A 148 47.26 6.28 11.06
N GLY A 149 48.32 5.48 10.94
CA GLY A 149 49.33 5.62 9.89
C GLY A 149 48.81 5.10 8.56
N ALA A 150 48.29 3.87 8.55
CA ALA A 150 47.62 3.31 7.37
C ALA A 150 46.25 3.96 7.11
N GLY A 151 45.60 4.45 8.17
CA GLY A 151 44.22 4.94 8.18
C GLY A 151 43.17 3.84 8.28
N THR A 152 43.55 2.58 8.45
CA THR A 152 42.64 1.44 8.38
C THR A 152 42.05 1.10 9.74
N TRP A 153 40.87 0.48 9.75
CA TRP A 153 40.21 -0.05 10.94
C TRP A 153 39.13 -1.06 10.52
N SER A 154 38.72 -1.92 11.46
CA SER A 154 37.67 -2.93 11.28
C SER A 154 36.45 -2.62 12.14
N MET A 155 35.26 -3.10 11.76
CA MET A 155 34.03 -2.91 12.56
C MET A 155 33.56 -4.25 13.15
N SER A 156 33.63 -4.37 14.47
CA SER A 156 33.23 -5.58 15.20
C SER A 156 31.71 -5.69 15.40
N GLY A 157 31.01 -4.56 15.53
CA GLY A 157 29.54 -4.59 15.64
C GLY A 157 28.86 -3.23 15.66
N MET A 158 27.54 -3.25 15.52
CA MET A 158 26.64 -2.09 15.62
C MET A 158 25.55 -2.37 16.66
N TYR A 159 25.16 -1.35 17.43
CA TYR A 159 24.21 -1.51 18.54
C TYR A 159 23.24 -0.35 18.64
N LEU A 160 21.94 -0.66 18.67
CA LEU A 160 20.88 0.29 19.03
C LEU A 160 20.70 0.32 20.56
N LEU A 161 21.14 1.40 21.19
CA LEU A 161 21.03 1.59 22.63
C LEU A 161 19.70 2.26 22.97
N VAL A 162 18.82 1.49 23.60
CA VAL A 162 17.52 1.94 24.09
C VAL A 162 17.63 2.30 25.59
N PRO A 163 16.97 3.38 26.05
CA PRO A 163 16.90 3.72 27.47
C PRO A 163 16.21 2.63 28.30
N PRO A 164 16.76 2.22 29.46
CA PRO A 164 16.12 1.35 30.45
C PRO A 164 14.67 1.74 30.78
N ALA A 165 14.37 3.04 30.91
CA ALA A 165 13.01 3.50 31.18
C ALA A 165 12.03 3.09 30.06
N ALA A 166 12.46 3.16 28.80
CA ALA A 166 11.68 2.78 27.64
C ALA A 166 11.44 1.26 27.58
N LEU A 167 12.44 0.44 27.93
CA LEU A 167 12.27 -1.03 28.05
C LEU A 167 11.19 -1.38 29.07
N ARG A 168 11.14 -0.67 30.22
CA ARG A 168 10.09 -0.89 31.22
C ARG A 168 8.70 -0.49 30.72
N GLN A 169 8.60 0.61 29.99
CA GLN A 169 7.34 1.07 29.41
C GLN A 169 6.85 0.14 28.29
N ALA A 170 7.75 -0.33 27.42
CA ALA A 170 7.43 -1.29 26.38
C ALA A 170 6.95 -2.64 26.95
N HIS A 171 7.54 -3.10 28.07
CA HIS A 171 7.03 -4.26 28.80
C HIS A 171 5.59 -4.06 29.30
N ALA A 172 5.28 -2.87 29.85
CA ALA A 172 3.93 -2.54 30.29
C ALA A 172 2.93 -2.46 29.12
N MET A 173 3.35 -1.87 28.00
CA MET A 173 2.57 -1.78 26.76
C MET A 173 2.21 -3.18 26.23
N ALA A 174 3.17 -4.12 26.22
CA ALA A 174 2.91 -5.51 25.83
C ALA A 174 1.89 -6.20 26.76
N ALA A 175 1.95 -5.95 28.07
CA ALA A 175 1.02 -6.51 29.04
C ALA A 175 -0.42 -5.97 28.86
N ILE A 176 -0.58 -4.68 28.57
CA ILE A 176 -1.88 -4.05 28.30
C ILE A 176 -2.51 -4.62 27.03
N GLY A 177 -1.70 -4.85 25.99
CA GLY A 177 -2.13 -5.46 24.73
C GLY A 177 -2.52 -6.93 24.83
N GLN A 178 -2.43 -7.55 26.03
CA GLN A 178 -2.61 -8.99 26.26
C GLN A 178 -1.73 -9.87 25.35
N GLN A 179 -0.56 -9.34 24.97
CA GLN A 179 0.36 -10.02 24.07
C GLN A 179 1.20 -11.05 24.86
N PRO A 180 1.41 -12.27 24.34
CA PRO A 180 2.22 -13.28 25.03
C PRO A 180 3.69 -12.82 25.08
N GLN A 181 4.37 -12.99 26.21
CA GLN A 181 5.81 -12.71 26.31
C GLN A 181 6.61 -13.63 25.36
N LEU A 182 7.62 -13.09 24.68
CA LEU A 182 8.39 -13.81 23.66
C LEU A 182 9.81 -14.12 24.14
N LEU A 183 10.35 -15.25 23.71
CA LEU A 183 11.73 -15.65 23.99
C LEU A 183 12.66 -15.01 22.95
N SER A 184 13.48 -14.05 23.38
CA SER A 184 14.50 -13.42 22.51
C SER A 184 15.55 -14.43 22.05
N ALA A 185 16.13 -14.19 20.86
CA ALA A 185 17.24 -14.97 20.32
C ALA A 185 18.44 -15.01 21.29
N LYS A 186 18.73 -13.88 21.94
CA LYS A 186 19.81 -13.76 22.92
C LYS A 186 19.57 -14.62 24.16
N ARG A 187 18.38 -14.57 24.76
CA ARG A 187 18.03 -15.45 25.89
C ARG A 187 18.15 -16.92 25.54
N ARG A 188 17.67 -17.30 24.34
CA ARG A 188 17.81 -18.67 23.81
C ARG A 188 19.28 -19.09 23.70
N ARG A 189 20.14 -18.21 23.16
CA ARG A 189 21.59 -18.46 23.00
C ARG A 189 22.27 -18.80 24.33
N TYR A 190 21.93 -18.08 25.40
CA TYR A 190 22.55 -18.25 26.71
C TYR A 190 21.75 -19.15 27.67
N GLY A 191 20.71 -19.85 27.17
CA GLY A 191 19.94 -20.80 27.98
C GLY A 191 19.00 -20.17 29.02
N HIS A 192 18.63 -18.89 28.86
CA HIS A 192 17.65 -18.22 29.71
C HIS A 192 16.21 -18.46 29.21
N GLY A 193 15.26 -18.50 30.14
CA GLY A 193 13.83 -18.47 29.82
C GLY A 193 13.31 -17.09 29.41
N ILE A 194 12.03 -17.03 29.05
CA ILE A 194 11.30 -15.79 28.72
C ILE A 194 11.42 -14.79 29.88
N ALA A 195 11.64 -13.51 29.57
CA ALA A 195 11.64 -12.43 30.55
C ALA A 195 10.31 -12.38 31.31
N GLN A 196 10.35 -12.41 32.64
CA GLN A 196 9.15 -12.42 33.49
C GLN A 196 8.83 -11.02 34.02
N SER A 197 9.78 -10.10 33.93
CA SER A 197 9.65 -8.73 34.42
C SER A 197 10.33 -7.72 33.49
N ALA A 198 9.96 -6.46 33.65
CA ALA A 198 10.64 -5.35 33.00
C ALA A 198 12.14 -5.27 33.38
N GLN A 199 12.51 -5.68 34.59
CA GLN A 199 13.91 -5.69 35.03
C GLN A 199 14.71 -6.76 34.30
N ASP A 200 14.12 -7.94 34.03
CA ASP A 200 14.79 -8.98 33.25
C ASP A 200 15.18 -8.47 31.85
N LEU A 201 14.35 -7.63 31.23
CA LEU A 201 14.65 -7.01 29.94
C LEU A 201 15.78 -5.98 30.04
N VAL A 202 15.78 -5.16 31.09
CA VAL A 202 16.86 -4.19 31.34
C VAL A 202 18.19 -4.94 31.55
N ASP A 203 18.17 -6.02 32.34
CA ASP A 203 19.34 -6.84 32.64
C ASP A 203 19.92 -7.49 31.37
N GLU A 204 19.06 -7.98 30.47
CA GLU A 204 19.45 -8.57 29.19
C GLU A 204 20.15 -7.56 28.26
N HIS A 205 19.74 -6.30 28.28
CA HIS A 205 20.33 -5.23 27.47
C HIS A 205 21.63 -4.66 28.05
N ALA A 206 22.16 -5.25 29.13
CA ALA A 206 23.50 -4.91 29.64
C ALA A 206 24.63 -5.58 28.85
N LEU A 207 24.35 -6.69 28.16
CA LEU A 207 25.31 -7.41 27.30
C LEU A 207 25.00 -7.13 25.83
N MET A 208 26.00 -6.72 25.07
CA MET A 208 25.94 -6.53 23.62
C MET A 208 26.62 -7.71 22.91
N ASP A 209 25.90 -8.42 22.04
CA ASP A 209 26.41 -9.58 21.30
C ASP A 209 25.99 -9.58 19.82
N THR A 210 26.29 -10.66 19.10
CA THR A 210 25.95 -10.76 17.67
C THR A 210 24.44 -10.81 17.39
N ASN A 211 23.59 -11.17 18.36
CA ASN A 211 22.13 -11.05 18.19
C ASN A 211 21.70 -9.59 18.28
N ASP A 212 22.29 -8.78 19.16
CA ASP A 212 22.02 -7.33 19.18
C ASP A 212 22.52 -6.66 17.90
N HIS A 213 23.66 -7.12 17.38
CA HIS A 213 24.17 -6.65 16.10
C HIS A 213 23.18 -6.97 14.97
N ALA A 214 22.73 -8.23 14.86
CA ALA A 214 21.72 -8.62 13.89
C ALA A 214 20.41 -7.82 14.06
N ALA A 215 19.92 -7.69 15.29
CA ALA A 215 18.70 -6.94 15.59
C ALA A 215 18.85 -5.43 15.26
N THR A 216 20.06 -4.89 15.41
CA THR A 216 20.38 -3.52 14.99
C THR A 216 20.31 -3.42 13.47
N LEU A 217 21.00 -4.29 12.71
CA LEU A 217 20.97 -4.27 11.24
C LEU A 217 19.54 -4.38 10.69
N VAL A 218 18.69 -5.20 11.30
CA VAL A 218 17.26 -5.31 10.94
C VAL A 218 16.50 -4.04 11.28
N GLY A 219 16.72 -3.51 12.49
CA GLY A 219 16.11 -2.26 12.96
C GLY A 219 16.58 -1.00 12.25
N LEU A 220 17.60 -1.08 11.38
CA LEU A 220 18.04 0.04 10.53
C LEU A 220 17.05 0.31 9.38
N HIS A 221 16.17 -0.64 9.04
CA HIS A 221 15.16 -0.40 8.01
C HIS A 221 14.22 0.75 8.44
N PRO A 222 13.93 1.76 7.60
CA PRO A 222 13.23 2.97 8.02
C PRO A 222 11.84 2.76 8.63
N GLU A 223 11.14 1.71 8.18
CA GLU A 223 9.82 1.34 8.71
C GLU A 223 9.88 0.38 9.92
N LEU A 224 11.09 -0.01 10.37
CA LEU A 224 11.36 -0.77 11.59
C LEU A 224 12.20 0.01 12.61
N LEU A 225 12.56 1.25 12.29
CA LEU A 225 13.36 2.13 13.12
C LEU A 225 12.47 3.16 13.82
N SER A 226 12.67 3.32 15.12
CA SER A 226 12.02 4.37 15.90
C SER A 226 13.04 5.16 16.73
N ALA A 227 12.92 6.48 16.70
CA ALA A 227 13.56 7.49 17.52
C ALA A 227 12.77 7.76 18.80
N GLU A 228 11.48 7.41 18.81
CA GLU A 228 10.66 7.40 20.01
C GLU A 228 11.08 6.19 20.87
N PRO A 229 11.64 6.41 22.07
CA PRO A 229 12.29 5.33 22.82
C PRO A 229 11.39 4.13 23.14
N VAL A 230 10.12 4.36 23.49
CA VAL A 230 9.21 3.28 23.90
C VAL A 230 8.87 2.38 22.73
N SER A 231 8.64 2.96 21.56
CA SER A 231 8.31 2.26 20.33
C SER A 231 9.53 1.56 19.76
N ALA A 232 10.72 2.15 19.86
CA ALA A 232 11.98 1.50 19.55
C ALA A 232 12.21 0.26 20.43
N ALA A 233 12.02 0.42 21.74
CA ALA A 233 12.08 -0.70 22.70
C ALA A 233 11.06 -1.79 22.33
N TYR A 234 9.82 -1.40 22.06
CA TYR A 234 8.73 -2.32 21.77
C TYR A 234 8.97 -3.08 20.46
N LEU A 235 9.46 -2.42 19.40
CA LEU A 235 9.86 -3.06 18.14
C LEU A 235 10.94 -4.12 18.35
N GLN A 236 12.01 -3.76 19.09
CA GLN A 236 13.09 -4.69 19.39
C GLN A 236 12.59 -5.90 20.17
N LEU A 237 11.78 -5.67 21.21
CA LEU A 237 11.27 -6.71 22.10
C LEU A 237 10.24 -7.65 21.43
N ARG A 238 9.43 -7.14 20.50
CA ARG A 238 8.26 -7.86 19.96
C ARG A 238 8.46 -8.41 18.56
N HIS A 239 9.15 -7.67 17.70
CA HIS A 239 9.15 -7.92 16.26
C HIS A 239 10.53 -8.29 15.73
N ILE A 240 11.62 -7.80 16.35
CA ILE A 240 12.98 -7.99 15.82
C ILE A 240 13.78 -9.04 16.60
N ALA A 241 14.03 -8.84 17.89
CA ALA A 241 14.88 -9.73 18.69
C ALA A 241 14.34 -11.17 18.89
N PRO A 242 13.01 -11.43 18.95
CA PRO A 242 12.51 -12.81 19.08
C PRO A 242 12.46 -13.58 17.75
N SER A 243 12.65 -12.90 16.61
CA SER A 243 12.59 -13.52 15.27
C SER A 243 13.64 -14.64 15.12
N PRO A 244 13.24 -15.81 14.57
CA PRO A 244 14.19 -16.85 14.21
C PRO A 244 15.14 -16.42 13.08
N PHE A 245 14.71 -15.53 12.17
CA PHE A 245 15.57 -15.00 11.12
C PHE A 245 16.64 -14.05 11.68
N THR A 246 16.28 -13.19 12.64
CA THR A 246 17.26 -12.36 13.36
C THR A 246 18.28 -13.23 14.11
N ALA A 247 17.83 -14.33 14.73
CA ALA A 247 18.72 -15.28 15.40
C ALA A 247 19.70 -15.95 14.43
N ALA A 248 19.23 -16.37 13.25
CA ALA A 248 20.07 -16.95 12.20
C ALA A 248 21.09 -15.93 11.68
N LEU A 249 20.67 -14.69 11.45
CA LEU A 249 21.57 -13.60 11.07
C LEU A 249 22.66 -13.37 12.13
N GLY A 250 22.31 -13.42 13.41
CA GLY A 250 23.28 -13.30 14.51
C GLY A 250 24.32 -14.43 14.54
N GLN A 251 23.98 -15.62 14.05
CA GLN A 251 24.91 -16.74 13.87
C GLN A 251 25.81 -16.52 12.66
N ASP A 252 25.26 -16.01 11.55
CA ASP A 252 26.02 -15.70 10.35
C ASP A 252 27.06 -14.60 10.62
N ILE A 253 26.69 -13.54 11.33
CA ILE A 253 27.63 -12.49 11.77
C ILE A 253 28.74 -13.09 12.63
N ALA A 254 28.39 -13.96 13.59
CA ALA A 254 29.39 -14.60 14.44
C ALA A 254 30.37 -15.48 13.65
N ALA A 255 29.89 -16.20 12.64
CA ALA A 255 30.72 -17.05 11.79
C ALA A 255 31.64 -16.26 10.86
N LEU A 256 31.21 -15.08 10.42
CA LEU A 256 31.96 -14.23 9.50
C LEU A 256 33.00 -13.34 10.21
N GLY A 257 32.76 -12.97 11.47
CA GLY A 257 33.64 -12.08 12.23
C GLY A 257 33.53 -10.60 11.82
N ALA A 258 34.42 -9.77 12.36
CA ALA A 258 34.42 -8.32 12.13
C ALA A 258 34.53 -7.94 10.64
N ALA A 259 33.87 -6.85 10.24
CA ALA A 259 34.00 -6.29 8.90
C ALA A 259 35.42 -5.75 8.70
N GLN A 260 36.03 -6.11 7.58
CA GLN A 260 37.44 -5.86 7.29
C GLN A 260 37.61 -4.80 6.19
N PRO A 261 38.69 -3.99 6.21
CA PRO A 261 39.11 -3.19 5.07
C PRO A 261 39.08 -3.96 3.76
N GLN A 262 38.59 -3.33 2.69
CA GLN A 262 38.58 -3.92 1.36
C GLN A 262 39.98 -4.38 0.95
N ALA A 263 40.10 -5.66 0.57
CA ALA A 263 41.37 -6.24 0.13
C ALA A 263 41.68 -5.91 -1.34
N THR A 264 40.65 -5.91 -2.20
CA THR A 264 40.76 -5.59 -3.63
C THR A 264 39.73 -4.52 -4.01
N PRO A 265 40.14 -3.38 -4.59
CA PRO A 265 39.22 -2.31 -4.98
C PRO A 265 38.03 -2.80 -5.82
N GLY A 266 36.82 -2.41 -5.42
CA GLY A 266 35.58 -2.77 -6.10
C GLY A 266 35.14 -4.23 -5.98
N GLN A 267 35.80 -5.04 -5.14
CA GLN A 267 35.44 -6.44 -4.89
C GLN A 267 35.07 -6.66 -3.41
N PRO A 268 34.07 -7.51 -3.11
CA PRO A 268 33.76 -7.89 -1.74
C PRO A 268 34.84 -8.82 -1.17
N ASN A 269 35.06 -8.76 0.14
CA ASN A 269 35.93 -9.67 0.86
C ASN A 269 35.27 -11.05 1.05
N ASP A 270 36.07 -12.11 1.08
CA ASP A 270 35.62 -13.48 1.34
C ASP A 270 35.22 -13.74 2.81
N GLY A 271 35.58 -12.82 3.72
CA GLY A 271 35.31 -12.90 5.16
C GLY A 271 34.95 -11.55 5.78
N GLY A 272 34.46 -11.58 7.03
CA GLY A 272 33.85 -10.44 7.69
C GLY A 272 32.37 -10.28 7.34
N TRP A 273 31.57 -9.77 8.28
CA TRP A 273 30.14 -9.56 8.05
C TRP A 273 29.86 -8.53 6.93
N ALA A 274 30.80 -7.59 6.72
CA ALA A 274 30.82 -6.62 5.64
C ALA A 274 32.24 -6.34 5.13
N THR A 275 32.33 -5.77 3.92
CA THR A 275 33.54 -5.21 3.32
C THR A 275 33.57 -3.71 3.59
N MET A 276 34.63 -3.22 4.24
CA MET A 276 34.79 -1.81 4.54
C MET A 276 35.42 -1.10 3.33
N VAL A 277 34.59 -0.48 2.49
CA VAL A 277 35.00 0.19 1.25
C VAL A 277 35.33 1.66 1.56
N PRO A 278 36.57 2.13 1.28
CA PRO A 278 36.94 3.51 1.55
C PRO A 278 36.06 4.50 0.76
N VAL A 279 35.60 5.56 1.42
CA VAL A 279 34.88 6.65 0.76
C VAL A 279 35.89 7.53 0.03
N ALA A 280 35.69 7.75 -1.28
CA ALA A 280 36.57 8.58 -2.10
C ALA A 280 36.17 10.07 -2.05
N GLY A 281 37.18 10.96 -2.08
CA GLY A 281 37.04 12.41 -2.20
C GLY A 281 36.92 12.86 -3.66
N GLU A 282 36.82 14.19 -3.88
CA GLU A 282 36.71 14.77 -5.23
C GLU A 282 37.93 14.50 -6.12
N ASP A 283 39.07 14.25 -5.51
CA ASP A 283 40.33 13.85 -6.14
C ASP A 283 40.41 12.34 -6.43
N GLY A 284 39.36 11.58 -6.11
CA GLY A 284 39.32 10.13 -6.21
C GLY A 284 40.13 9.41 -5.13
N LEU A 285 40.68 10.12 -4.15
CA LEU A 285 41.50 9.54 -3.08
C LEU A 285 40.65 9.18 -1.85
N PRO A 286 41.00 8.11 -1.11
CA PRO A 286 40.32 7.77 0.13
C PRO A 286 40.35 8.90 1.16
N MET A 287 39.18 9.26 1.67
CA MET A 287 39.01 10.35 2.62
C MET A 287 39.39 9.95 4.03
N ARG A 288 40.01 10.89 4.75
CA ARG A 288 40.45 10.71 6.14
C ARG A 288 39.77 11.70 7.08
N ALA A 289 39.51 11.25 8.29
CA ALA A 289 39.16 12.13 9.40
C ALA A 289 40.28 13.13 9.66
N THR A 290 39.93 14.42 9.66
CA THR A 290 40.86 15.52 9.92
C THR A 290 40.71 16.12 11.32
N MET A 291 39.64 15.76 12.05
CA MET A 291 39.30 16.30 13.37
C MET A 291 38.79 15.20 14.31
N GLY A 292 38.91 15.44 15.62
CA GLY A 292 38.41 14.54 16.66
C GLY A 292 39.29 13.32 16.94
N GLU A 293 38.81 12.41 17.78
CA GLU A 293 39.55 11.22 18.25
C GLU A 293 39.82 10.18 17.14
N ASN A 294 39.18 10.34 15.98
CA ASN A 294 39.36 9.46 14.82
C ASN A 294 40.29 10.05 13.75
N ALA A 295 40.91 11.21 14.01
CA ALA A 295 41.81 11.86 13.06
C ALA A 295 42.90 10.89 12.53
N GLY A 296 43.08 10.86 11.21
CA GLY A 296 43.97 9.96 10.50
C GLY A 296 43.32 8.69 9.95
N LEU A 297 42.16 8.27 10.48
CA LEU A 297 41.41 7.10 10.01
C LEU A 297 40.60 7.40 8.75
N LEU A 298 40.47 6.40 7.88
CA LEU A 298 39.65 6.44 6.67
C LEU A 298 38.17 6.36 7.01
N PHE A 299 37.36 7.00 6.18
CA PHE A 299 35.92 6.75 6.18
C PHE A 299 35.61 5.50 5.37
N TYR A 300 34.76 4.64 5.93
CA TYR A 300 34.34 3.41 5.29
C TYR A 300 32.83 3.35 5.16
N ASN A 301 32.37 2.85 4.02
CA ASN A 301 31.04 2.32 3.82
C ASN A 301 31.07 0.79 4.06
N PRO A 302 30.31 0.24 5.03
CA PRO A 302 30.23 -1.20 5.24
C PRO A 302 29.31 -1.85 4.21
N GLU A 303 29.87 -2.45 3.16
CA GLU A 303 29.11 -3.23 2.18
C GLU A 303 28.85 -4.64 2.70
N TRP A 304 27.58 -4.95 2.97
CA TRP A 304 27.20 -6.22 3.58
C TRP A 304 27.59 -7.40 2.70
N SER A 305 28.11 -8.47 3.30
CA SER A 305 28.31 -9.72 2.58
C SER A 305 26.97 -10.25 2.06
N VAL A 306 26.97 -11.03 0.97
CA VAL A 306 25.75 -11.61 0.39
C VAL A 306 24.94 -12.40 1.43
N ARG A 307 25.64 -13.08 2.35
CA ARG A 307 24.99 -13.84 3.43
C ARG A 307 24.28 -12.92 4.43
N VAL A 308 24.95 -11.86 4.87
CA VAL A 308 24.35 -10.86 5.77
C VAL A 308 23.20 -10.13 5.11
N ALA A 309 23.34 -9.72 3.84
CA ALA A 309 22.28 -9.05 3.10
C ALA A 309 21.02 -9.91 3.00
N ARG A 310 21.15 -11.19 2.63
CA ARG A 310 20.01 -12.12 2.58
C ARG A 310 19.40 -12.40 3.95
N GLY A 311 20.22 -12.62 4.97
CA GLY A 311 19.75 -12.85 6.34
C GLY A 311 18.99 -11.63 6.90
N ALA A 312 19.51 -10.43 6.64
CA ALA A 312 18.86 -9.17 6.99
C ALA A 312 17.54 -8.97 6.24
N ALA A 313 17.51 -9.24 4.92
CA ALA A 313 16.29 -9.14 4.12
C ALA A 313 15.16 -10.03 4.68
N ASN A 314 15.44 -11.30 4.98
CA ASN A 314 14.45 -12.21 5.56
C ASN A 314 13.93 -11.73 6.92
N ALA A 315 14.82 -11.25 7.79
CA ALA A 315 14.44 -10.75 9.11
C ALA A 315 13.68 -9.42 9.05
N MET A 316 14.03 -8.54 8.11
CA MET A 316 13.28 -7.31 7.83
C MET A 316 11.90 -7.61 7.26
N ALA A 317 11.78 -8.56 6.33
CA ALA A 317 10.50 -8.95 5.77
C ALA A 317 9.53 -9.45 6.85
N GLU A 318 10.00 -10.31 7.76
CA GLU A 318 9.21 -10.75 8.91
C GLU A 318 8.87 -9.57 9.84
N GLY A 319 9.85 -8.77 10.23
CA GLY A 319 9.64 -7.64 11.14
C GLY A 319 8.66 -6.61 10.59
N LEU A 320 8.70 -6.32 9.29
CA LEU A 320 7.78 -5.41 8.62
C LEU A 320 6.36 -5.98 8.67
N ARG A 321 6.20 -7.24 8.31
CA ARG A 321 4.90 -7.91 8.35
C ARG A 321 4.30 -7.91 9.75
N THR A 322 5.05 -8.29 10.79
CA THR A 322 4.50 -8.39 12.15
C THR A 322 4.25 -7.03 12.79
N SER A 323 5.15 -6.06 12.59
CA SER A 323 5.01 -4.72 13.15
C SER A 323 3.90 -3.92 12.48
N LYS A 324 3.74 -4.05 11.16
CA LYS A 324 2.62 -3.47 10.41
C LYS A 324 1.30 -4.16 10.71
N ASN A 325 1.25 -5.28 11.41
CA ASN A 325 -0.02 -5.87 11.87
C ASN A 325 -0.37 -5.50 13.33
N ASP A 326 0.55 -4.88 14.06
CA ASP A 326 0.38 -4.52 15.47
C ASP A 326 -0.31 -3.16 15.63
N VAL A 327 -1.56 -3.19 16.08
CA VAL A 327 -2.41 -2.01 16.35
C VAL A 327 -1.81 -1.03 17.35
N GLN A 328 -0.88 -1.47 18.21
CA GLN A 328 -0.21 -0.59 19.18
C GLN A 328 0.84 0.32 18.52
N LEU A 329 1.31 -0.05 17.32
CA LEU A 329 2.34 0.67 16.57
C LEU A 329 1.75 1.57 15.47
N GLY A 330 0.44 1.83 15.47
CA GLY A 330 -0.16 2.63 14.40
C GLY A 330 -1.24 3.60 14.80
N ALA A 331 -1.56 4.45 13.82
CA ALA A 331 -2.59 5.47 13.93
C ALA A 331 -3.62 5.35 12.79
N ASP A 332 -4.85 5.76 13.12
CA ASP A 332 -5.90 6.04 12.15
C ASP A 332 -5.96 7.55 11.91
N VAL A 333 -5.64 7.97 10.69
CA VAL A 333 -5.58 9.38 10.27
C VAL A 333 -6.78 9.78 9.42
N THR A 334 -7.87 8.99 9.42
CA THR A 334 -9.07 9.23 8.60
C THR A 334 -9.69 10.61 8.82
N ALA A 335 -9.75 11.07 10.08
CA ALA A 335 -10.26 12.39 10.43
C ALA A 335 -9.32 13.54 10.00
N GLY A 336 -8.11 13.22 9.55
CA GLY A 336 -7.04 14.16 9.24
C GLY A 336 -6.46 14.84 10.48
N LEU A 337 -5.32 15.51 10.29
CA LEU A 337 -4.78 16.47 11.25
C LEU A 337 -5.36 17.87 10.96
N ASP A 338 -5.80 18.58 12.01
CA ASP A 338 -6.11 20.01 11.93
C ASP A 338 -4.79 20.79 11.85
N PRO A 339 -4.47 21.45 10.71
CA PRO A 339 -3.24 22.22 10.57
C PRO A 339 -3.20 23.40 11.56
N ALA A 340 -4.35 23.93 11.97
CA ALA A 340 -4.45 25.05 12.90
C ALA A 340 -4.12 24.66 14.35
N ALA A 341 -4.09 23.35 14.67
CA ALA A 341 -3.84 22.87 16.02
C ALA A 341 -2.36 22.96 16.46
N GLY A 342 -1.42 23.29 15.56
CA GLY A 342 -0.03 23.60 15.93
C GLY A 342 0.82 22.45 16.53
N ALA A 343 0.22 21.27 16.80
CA ALA A 343 0.90 20.00 17.04
C ALA A 343 0.04 18.80 16.62
N SER A 344 0.66 17.69 16.20
CA SER A 344 -0.05 16.42 16.01
C SER A 344 -0.57 15.87 17.35
N PRO A 345 -1.66 15.09 17.38
CA PRO A 345 -2.15 14.43 18.57
C PRO A 345 -1.05 13.61 19.25
N PRO A 346 -0.91 13.67 20.59
CA PRO A 346 0.05 12.84 21.33
C PRO A 346 -0.09 11.34 21.06
N SER A 347 -1.28 10.88 20.65
CA SER A 347 -1.57 9.50 20.28
C SER A 347 -0.84 8.99 19.03
N TYR A 348 -0.25 9.88 18.21
CA TYR A 348 0.49 9.48 17.01
C TYR A 348 2.00 9.35 17.26
N ARG A 349 2.49 9.81 18.42
CA ARG A 349 3.87 9.60 18.83
C ARG A 349 4.13 8.11 19.02
N GLY A 350 5.20 7.62 18.42
CA GLY A 350 5.63 6.22 18.45
C GLY A 350 5.06 5.35 17.32
N THR A 351 4.12 5.88 16.53
CA THR A 351 3.52 5.11 15.43
C THR A 351 4.53 4.90 14.30
N ILE A 352 4.47 3.76 13.63
CA ILE A 352 5.35 3.40 12.50
C ILE A 352 4.57 3.10 11.22
N TRP A 353 3.25 3.17 11.31
CA TRP A 353 2.34 3.06 10.19
C TRP A 353 1.09 3.87 10.45
N GLN A 354 0.49 4.35 9.37
CA GLN A 354 -0.74 5.11 9.41
C GLN A 354 -1.73 4.50 8.43
N ARG A 355 -3.01 4.60 8.78
CA ARG A 355 -4.09 4.14 7.92
C ARG A 355 -5.10 5.26 7.74
N ARG A 356 -5.60 5.40 6.52
CA ARG A 356 -6.76 6.21 6.19
C ARG A 356 -7.87 5.31 5.65
N ASP A 357 -9.11 5.61 5.99
CA ASP A 357 -10.25 4.95 5.35
C ASP A 357 -10.33 5.33 3.88
N GLY A 358 -10.64 4.33 3.07
CA GLY A 358 -10.90 4.50 1.65
C GLY A 358 -12.24 5.16 1.40
N VAL A 359 -12.36 5.76 0.21
CA VAL A 359 -13.62 6.32 -0.28
C VAL A 359 -13.82 5.78 -1.69
N THR A 360 -14.99 5.18 -1.94
CA THR A 360 -15.28 4.51 -3.22
C THR A 360 -16.21 5.32 -4.12
N HIS A 361 -16.99 6.21 -3.51
CA HIS A 361 -17.91 7.11 -4.20
C HIS A 361 -18.12 8.39 -3.40
N LEU A 362 -18.61 9.43 -4.07
CA LEU A 362 -19.15 10.62 -3.40
C LEU A 362 -20.68 10.52 -3.36
N ASP A 363 -21.24 10.55 -2.16
CA ASP A 363 -22.68 10.71 -1.96
C ASP A 363 -23.07 12.17 -2.24
N VAL A 364 -23.89 12.38 -3.27
CA VAL A 364 -24.41 13.69 -3.68
C VAL A 364 -25.88 13.87 -3.30
N SER A 365 -26.43 12.98 -2.46
CA SER A 365 -27.81 13.03 -2.00
C SER A 365 -28.09 14.31 -1.20
N GLY A 366 -29.09 15.08 -1.64
CA GLY A 366 -29.46 16.33 -1.00
C GLY A 366 -28.53 17.51 -1.28
N ALA A 367 -27.58 17.38 -2.20
CA ALA A 367 -26.82 18.52 -2.72
C ALA A 367 -27.79 19.48 -3.44
N THR A 368 -28.01 20.67 -2.86
CA THR A 368 -28.91 21.71 -3.39
C THR A 368 -28.21 22.72 -4.30
N GLN A 369 -26.97 22.45 -4.74
CA GLN A 369 -26.22 23.41 -5.54
C GLN A 369 -26.85 23.58 -6.92
N ARG A 370 -27.82 24.48 -7.04
CA ARG A 370 -28.03 25.24 -8.27
C ARG A 370 -26.81 26.14 -8.43
N VAL A 371 -25.97 25.83 -9.40
CA VAL A 371 -24.85 26.65 -9.83
C VAL A 371 -25.39 28.01 -10.29
N GLY A 372 -24.85 29.10 -9.74
CA GLY A 372 -25.05 30.43 -10.33
C GLY A 372 -24.35 30.46 -11.69
N ALA A 373 -25.06 30.82 -12.74
CA ALA A 373 -24.51 30.91 -14.09
C ALA A 373 -23.28 31.85 -14.11
N GLY A 374 -22.09 31.35 -14.45
CA GLY A 374 -20.90 32.18 -14.72
C GLY A 374 -19.54 31.63 -14.31
N SER A 375 -19.42 30.90 -13.19
CA SER A 375 -18.10 30.45 -12.67
C SER A 375 -17.66 29.11 -13.27
N LEU A 376 -16.48 29.04 -13.91
CA LEU A 376 -15.86 27.75 -14.28
C LEU A 376 -15.45 27.01 -13.00
N ARG A 377 -15.87 25.75 -12.88
CA ARG A 377 -15.55 24.89 -11.73
C ARG A 377 -14.73 23.71 -12.23
N TYR A 378 -13.76 23.32 -11.42
CA TYR A 378 -12.85 22.23 -11.71
C TYR A 378 -12.95 21.16 -10.61
N THR A 379 -12.72 19.91 -11.00
CA THR A 379 -12.60 18.76 -10.11
C THR A 379 -11.43 17.91 -10.57
N VAL A 380 -10.92 17.09 -9.68
CA VAL A 380 -9.98 16.04 -10.07
C VAL A 380 -10.74 14.80 -10.48
N THR A 381 -10.19 14.06 -11.43
CA THR A 381 -10.72 12.75 -11.86
C THR A 381 -10.70 11.72 -10.72
N ASP A 382 -9.83 11.88 -9.72
CA ASP A 382 -9.83 11.05 -8.51
C ASP A 382 -9.87 11.95 -7.26
N ASP A 383 -11.07 12.19 -6.74
CA ASP A 383 -11.28 13.00 -5.50
C ASP A 383 -11.05 12.18 -4.22
N THR A 384 -10.84 10.88 -4.38
CA THR A 384 -10.78 9.91 -3.28
C THR A 384 -9.35 9.68 -2.80
N PRO A 385 -9.17 9.22 -1.54
CA PRO A 385 -7.86 8.80 -1.08
C PRO A 385 -7.28 7.73 -2.01
N MET A 386 -6.12 8.01 -2.59
CA MET A 386 -5.29 7.02 -3.25
C MET A 386 -4.45 6.30 -2.19
N ASN A 387 -3.62 5.35 -2.60
CA ASN A 387 -2.70 4.69 -1.68
C ASN A 387 -1.64 5.68 -1.18
N GLY A 388 -1.71 6.11 0.08
CA GLY A 388 -0.73 7.02 0.71
C GLY A 388 -0.87 8.51 0.40
N LEU A 389 -1.73 8.90 -0.54
CA LEU A 389 -1.92 10.28 -0.99
C LEU A 389 -3.39 10.57 -1.26
N ARG A 390 -3.83 11.80 -1.01
CA ARG A 390 -5.10 12.32 -1.51
C ARG A 390 -4.85 13.62 -2.25
N ILE A 391 -5.46 13.77 -3.41
CA ILE A 391 -5.47 15.00 -4.20
C ILE A 391 -6.92 15.47 -4.30
N SER A 392 -7.17 16.76 -4.15
CA SER A 392 -8.49 17.34 -4.36
C SER A 392 -8.36 18.75 -4.93
N ALA A 393 -9.30 19.13 -5.80
CA ALA A 393 -9.41 20.48 -6.32
C ALA A 393 -10.71 21.12 -5.84
N LYS A 394 -10.63 22.39 -5.42
CA LYS A 394 -11.79 23.20 -5.02
C LYS A 394 -11.69 24.59 -5.64
N PRO A 395 -12.82 25.30 -5.80
CA PRO A 395 -12.77 26.74 -6.09
C PRO A 395 -11.95 27.48 -5.03
N ALA A 396 -11.17 28.48 -5.44
CA ALA A 396 -10.36 29.27 -4.50
C ALA A 396 -11.23 30.01 -3.45
N PRO A 397 -10.82 30.07 -2.16
CA PRO A 397 -11.63 30.68 -1.10
C PRO A 397 -11.90 32.19 -1.30
N ASP A 398 -10.97 32.90 -1.93
CA ASP A 398 -10.94 34.39 -1.99
C ASP A 398 -10.92 34.94 -3.43
N GLY A 399 -11.20 34.11 -4.43
CA GLY A 399 -11.07 34.47 -5.85
C GLY A 399 -12.15 35.44 -6.33
N THR A 400 -11.75 36.59 -6.88
CA THR A 400 -12.61 37.54 -7.61
C THR A 400 -12.80 37.19 -9.10
N GLY A 401 -12.25 36.05 -9.56
CA GLY A 401 -12.30 35.61 -10.95
C GLY A 401 -12.88 34.21 -11.13
N ASP A 402 -13.60 34.01 -12.22
CA ASP A 402 -14.37 32.80 -12.56
C ASP A 402 -13.53 31.53 -12.84
N ALA A 403 -12.20 31.54 -12.71
CA ALA A 403 -11.29 30.44 -13.12
C ALA A 403 -10.18 30.06 -12.11
N SER A 404 -10.28 30.47 -10.84
CA SER A 404 -9.25 30.21 -9.83
C SER A 404 -9.40 28.84 -9.15
N VAL A 405 -8.34 28.03 -9.16
CA VAL A 405 -8.30 26.66 -8.64
C VAL A 405 -7.45 26.61 -7.38
N ASN A 406 -7.98 26.03 -6.30
CA ASN A 406 -7.22 25.64 -5.12
C ASN A 406 -7.02 24.12 -5.12
N LEU A 407 -5.77 23.71 -5.32
CA LEU A 407 -5.32 22.33 -5.28
C LEU A 407 -4.83 21.99 -3.86
N VAL A 408 -5.39 20.94 -3.27
CA VAL A 408 -5.01 20.45 -1.94
C VAL A 408 -4.53 19.01 -2.04
N LEU A 409 -3.30 18.77 -1.60
CA LEU A 409 -2.70 17.44 -1.47
C LEU A 409 -2.50 17.10 0.00
N GLU A 410 -2.74 15.85 0.38
CA GLU A 410 -2.49 15.31 1.71
C GLU A 410 -1.75 13.98 1.58
N ASN A 411 -0.55 13.88 2.15
CA ASN A 411 0.33 12.71 2.02
C ASN A 411 0.61 12.11 3.40
N TRP A 412 0.26 10.84 3.63
CA TRP A 412 0.47 10.17 4.93
C TRP A 412 1.45 9.00 4.88
N PHE A 413 2.14 8.82 3.76
CA PHE A 413 3.24 7.86 3.64
C PHE A 413 4.57 8.53 3.89
N LEU A 414 5.56 7.76 4.32
CA LEU A 414 6.92 8.20 4.66
C LEU A 414 7.77 8.54 3.41
N ARG A 415 7.29 9.43 2.53
CA ARG A 415 8.01 9.93 1.35
C ARG A 415 7.68 11.38 1.00
N TRP A 416 8.62 12.08 0.37
CA TRP A 416 8.43 13.42 -0.17
C TRP A 416 8.02 13.36 -1.64
N LEU A 417 7.13 14.27 -2.05
CA LEU A 417 6.70 14.36 -3.44
C LEU A 417 6.86 15.78 -3.98
N GLY A 418 7.53 15.90 -5.12
CA GLY A 418 7.47 17.10 -5.94
C GLY A 418 6.12 17.15 -6.66
N VAL A 419 5.44 18.30 -6.61
CA VAL A 419 4.12 18.51 -7.20
C VAL A 419 4.27 19.40 -8.41
N TYR A 420 3.78 18.91 -9.55
CA TYR A 420 3.85 19.58 -10.84
C TYR A 420 2.50 19.57 -11.54
N ILE A 421 2.34 20.44 -12.53
CA ILE A 421 1.17 20.48 -13.39
C ILE A 421 1.58 20.61 -14.86
N GLU A 422 1.01 19.76 -15.70
CA GLU A 422 1.09 19.84 -17.16
C GLU A 422 -0.25 20.37 -17.69
N PHE A 423 -0.21 21.37 -18.56
CA PHE A 423 -1.40 21.91 -19.21
C PHE A 423 -1.51 21.39 -20.64
N TYR A 424 -2.71 21.03 -21.07
CA TYR A 424 -2.95 20.47 -22.39
C TYR A 424 -3.87 21.38 -23.21
N ASP A 425 -3.57 21.53 -24.50
CA ASP A 425 -4.42 22.27 -25.44
C ASP A 425 -5.70 21.48 -25.80
N ALA A 426 -6.55 22.10 -26.61
CA ALA A 426 -7.81 21.50 -27.09
C ALA A 426 -7.65 20.65 -28.36
N SER A 427 -6.42 20.29 -28.77
CA SER A 427 -6.21 19.50 -29.98
C SER A 427 -6.61 18.02 -29.78
N ASP A 428 -6.85 17.29 -30.88
CA ASP A 428 -7.16 15.86 -30.85
C ASP A 428 -6.11 15.09 -31.68
N PRO A 429 -5.17 14.36 -31.04
CA PRO A 429 -5.02 14.16 -29.60
C PRO A 429 -4.45 15.41 -28.88
N PRO A 430 -4.76 15.61 -27.57
CA PRO A 430 -4.30 16.78 -26.81
C PRO A 430 -2.77 16.85 -26.71
N LYS A 431 -2.21 18.06 -26.81
CA LYS A 431 -0.77 18.30 -26.68
C LYS A 431 -0.45 19.11 -25.44
N VAL A 432 0.67 18.79 -24.80
CA VAL A 432 1.18 19.56 -23.66
C VAL A 432 1.65 20.93 -24.14
N ILE A 433 1.23 21.97 -23.42
CA ILE A 433 1.64 23.35 -23.62
C ILE A 433 2.98 23.55 -22.88
N PRO A 434 4.07 23.94 -23.58
CA PRO A 434 5.35 24.17 -22.94
C PRO A 434 5.28 25.22 -21.83
N VAL A 435 6.06 25.04 -20.75
CA VAL A 435 6.07 25.97 -19.61
C VAL A 435 6.48 27.38 -20.01
N ALA A 436 7.37 27.51 -21.01
CA ALA A 436 7.79 28.79 -21.57
C ALA A 436 6.65 29.58 -22.25
N GLU A 437 5.57 28.90 -22.65
CA GLU A 437 4.40 29.51 -23.30
C GLU A 437 3.27 29.85 -22.30
N LEU A 438 3.41 29.45 -21.03
CA LEU A 438 2.44 29.74 -19.98
C LEU A 438 2.50 31.20 -19.51
N PRO A 439 1.40 31.78 -18.99
CA PRO A 439 1.36 33.15 -18.50
C PRO A 439 2.42 33.41 -17.39
N PRO A 440 3.11 34.55 -17.40
CA PRO A 440 4.10 34.90 -16.37
C PRO A 440 3.54 34.91 -14.94
N SER A 441 2.25 35.20 -14.78
CA SER A 441 1.55 35.14 -13.49
C SER A 441 1.53 33.75 -12.88
N LEU A 442 1.62 32.71 -13.71
CA LEU A 442 1.62 31.31 -13.30
C LEU A 442 3.03 30.78 -13.01
N THR A 443 4.04 31.30 -13.73
CA THR A 443 5.42 30.79 -13.68
C THR A 443 6.33 31.51 -12.68
N ALA A 444 5.92 32.68 -12.17
CA ALA A 444 6.72 33.56 -11.31
C ALA A 444 7.28 32.92 -10.02
N ASN A 445 6.64 31.88 -9.49
CA ASN A 445 7.00 31.25 -8.21
C ASN A 445 7.57 29.83 -8.32
N GLY A 446 7.75 29.26 -9.52
CA GLY A 446 8.10 27.84 -9.71
C GLY A 446 9.10 27.53 -10.82
N ALA A 447 9.52 28.52 -11.63
CA ALA A 447 10.31 28.28 -12.84
C ALA A 447 11.63 27.51 -12.63
N ALA A 448 12.33 27.72 -11.50
CA ALA A 448 13.65 27.14 -11.26
C ALA A 448 13.66 25.60 -11.17
N ASN A 449 12.56 24.99 -10.74
CA ASN A 449 12.41 23.53 -10.61
C ASN A 449 11.45 22.95 -11.65
N SER A 450 10.93 23.78 -12.56
CA SER A 450 10.02 23.33 -13.61
C SER A 450 10.79 22.60 -14.70
N THR A 451 10.11 21.69 -15.40
CA THR A 451 10.64 21.07 -16.62
C THR A 451 10.14 21.85 -17.84
N ASP A 452 10.54 21.44 -19.06
CA ASP A 452 10.04 22.07 -20.29
C ASP A 452 8.52 21.98 -20.43
N THR A 453 7.89 20.94 -19.86
CA THR A 453 6.47 20.61 -20.05
C THR A 453 5.65 20.62 -18.76
N ALA A 454 6.28 20.50 -17.59
CA ALA A 454 5.61 20.44 -16.29
C ALA A 454 6.06 21.58 -15.36
N LEU A 455 5.09 22.42 -14.97
CA LEU A 455 5.29 23.55 -14.07
C LEU A 455 5.33 23.07 -12.61
N TYR A 456 6.37 23.46 -11.87
CA TYR A 456 6.51 23.14 -10.45
C TYR A 456 5.58 23.98 -9.57
N MET A 457 4.80 23.31 -8.72
CA MET A 457 3.79 23.92 -7.85
C MET A 457 4.18 23.90 -6.37
N GLY A 458 5.14 23.05 -5.99
CA GLY A 458 5.59 22.92 -4.61
C GLY A 458 5.98 21.49 -4.28
N VAL A 459 6.17 21.23 -3.00
CA VAL A 459 6.49 19.91 -2.47
C VAL A 459 5.48 19.57 -1.40
N VAL A 460 4.94 18.36 -1.46
CA VAL A 460 4.14 17.80 -0.37
C VAL A 460 5.03 16.89 0.47
N THR A 461 5.09 17.24 1.73
CA THR A 461 5.78 16.52 2.79
C THR A 461 4.99 15.31 3.25
N PRO A 462 5.64 14.25 3.75
CA PRO A 462 4.94 13.15 4.41
C PRO A 462 4.25 13.62 5.71
N GLU A 463 3.24 12.90 6.20
CA GLU A 463 2.74 13.01 7.58
C GLU A 463 3.78 12.43 8.52
N PHE A 464 4.82 13.24 8.73
CA PHE A 464 6.06 12.84 9.34
C PHE A 464 5.78 12.24 10.70
N VAL A 465 5.84 10.92 10.80
CA VAL A 465 6.23 10.27 12.05
C VAL A 465 7.64 9.78 11.79
N LEU A 466 8.61 10.70 11.88
CA LEU A 466 9.98 10.38 11.51
C LEU A 466 10.59 9.54 12.61
N TYR A 467 10.70 8.24 12.33
CA TYR A 467 11.04 7.23 13.33
C TYR A 467 10.16 7.36 14.59
N GLY A 468 8.83 7.45 14.48
CA GLY A 468 7.98 7.58 15.66
C GLY A 468 7.79 9.01 16.20
N ILE A 469 8.40 10.04 15.61
CA ILE A 469 8.22 11.43 16.09
C ILE A 469 7.36 12.24 15.11
N PRO A 470 6.16 12.69 15.54
CA PRO A 470 5.28 13.46 14.68
C PRO A 470 5.83 14.87 14.38
N LEU A 471 5.96 15.25 13.11
CA LEU A 471 6.30 16.60 12.66
C LEU A 471 5.10 17.23 11.94
N GLN A 472 5.04 18.56 11.92
CA GLN A 472 3.93 19.26 11.29
C GLN A 472 4.15 19.57 9.81
N SER A 473 3.02 19.56 9.07
CA SER A 473 2.82 19.74 7.63
C SER A 473 2.92 18.44 6.82
N SER A 474 1.77 17.86 6.48
CA SER A 474 1.57 16.75 5.51
C SER A 474 0.73 17.18 4.30
N LYS A 475 0.45 18.48 4.23
CA LYS A 475 -0.49 19.07 3.29
C LYS A 475 0.16 20.15 2.47
N LEU A 476 -0.13 20.18 1.18
CA LEU A 476 0.21 21.26 0.27
C LEU A 476 -1.09 21.87 -0.26
N SER A 477 -1.25 23.20 -0.14
CA SER A 477 -2.35 23.94 -0.75
C SER A 477 -1.77 24.94 -1.73
N VAL A 478 -2.15 24.85 -3.00
CA VAL A 478 -1.67 25.73 -4.06
C VAL A 478 -2.86 26.35 -4.77
N THR A 479 -2.87 27.67 -4.84
CA THR A 479 -3.88 28.43 -5.59
C THR A 479 -3.27 28.96 -6.87
N PHE A 480 -3.95 28.75 -7.99
CA PHE A 480 -3.54 29.28 -9.29
C PHE A 480 -4.74 29.54 -10.19
N ASP A 481 -4.56 30.43 -11.17
CA ASP A 481 -5.57 30.69 -12.20
C ASP A 481 -5.38 29.75 -13.38
N PHE A 482 -6.45 29.04 -13.78
CA PHE A 482 -6.37 28.11 -14.89
C PHE A 482 -6.12 28.87 -16.21
N PRO A 483 -5.09 28.51 -17.00
CA PRO A 483 -4.71 29.28 -18.17
C PRO A 483 -5.75 29.13 -19.30
N ALA A 484 -6.18 30.25 -19.87
CA ALA A 484 -7.25 30.29 -20.88
C ALA A 484 -6.92 29.52 -22.18
N GLN A 485 -5.64 29.30 -22.46
CA GLN A 485 -5.14 28.52 -23.60
C GLN A 485 -5.16 27.00 -23.38
N ALA A 486 -5.39 26.53 -22.15
CA ALA A 486 -5.49 25.11 -21.83
C ALA A 486 -6.95 24.64 -21.77
N ALA A 487 -7.20 23.39 -22.17
CA ALA A 487 -8.50 22.74 -22.06
C ALA A 487 -8.57 21.77 -20.87
N SER A 488 -7.43 21.21 -20.47
CA SER A 488 -7.30 20.30 -19.33
C SER A 488 -5.90 20.38 -18.72
N ALA A 489 -5.72 19.82 -17.53
CA ALA A 489 -4.40 19.70 -16.93
C ALA A 489 -4.20 18.34 -16.27
N LYS A 490 -2.95 17.92 -16.14
CA LYS A 490 -2.56 16.73 -15.37
C LYS A 490 -1.69 17.17 -14.20
N ILE A 491 -2.11 16.79 -13.00
CA ILE A 491 -1.37 16.97 -11.76
C ILE A 491 -0.45 15.75 -11.59
N LEU A 492 0.83 16.02 -11.34
CA LEU A 492 1.87 15.02 -11.13
C LEU A 492 2.43 15.17 -9.72
N ALA A 493 2.28 14.15 -8.87
CA ALA A 493 2.96 14.09 -7.57
C ALA A 493 4.03 12.99 -7.64
N SER A 494 5.29 13.40 -7.71
CA SER A 494 6.42 12.56 -8.15
C SER A 494 7.47 12.37 -7.05
N GLY A 495 8.01 11.16 -6.90
CA GLY A 495 9.07 10.83 -5.94
C GLY A 495 9.44 9.35 -5.95
N LEU A 496 10.13 8.88 -4.90
CA LEU A 496 10.57 7.49 -4.78
C LEU A 496 9.38 6.54 -4.74
N GLY A 497 9.26 5.64 -5.71
CA GLY A 497 8.12 4.73 -5.84
C GLY A 497 8.44 3.43 -6.58
N TYR A 498 7.40 2.83 -7.12
CA TYR A 498 7.43 1.62 -7.92
C TYR A 498 6.30 1.67 -8.96
N GLY A 499 6.48 1.13 -10.17
CA GLY A 499 5.42 1.05 -11.19
C GLY A 499 5.82 1.69 -12.50
N ALA A 500 4.88 2.23 -13.26
CA ALA A 500 5.16 2.88 -14.55
C ALA A 500 6.05 4.14 -14.41
N HIS A 501 7.00 4.32 -15.33
CA HIS A 501 8.01 5.38 -15.31
C HIS A 501 7.85 6.38 -16.47
N THR A 502 6.70 7.05 -16.53
CA THR A 502 6.34 7.91 -17.68
C THR A 502 6.69 9.38 -17.49
N HIS A 503 7.06 9.83 -16.29
CA HIS A 503 7.34 11.25 -15.97
C HIS A 503 8.71 11.42 -15.27
N GLN A 504 9.75 10.81 -15.82
CA GLN A 504 11.09 10.75 -15.19
C GLN A 504 11.70 12.12 -14.88
N ALA A 505 11.33 13.17 -15.62
CA ALA A 505 11.85 14.52 -15.39
C ALA A 505 11.33 15.16 -14.09
N THR A 506 10.20 14.70 -13.53
CA THR A 506 9.59 15.27 -12.31
C THR A 506 9.94 14.47 -11.04
N GLU A 507 10.45 13.24 -11.18
CA GLU A 507 10.75 12.31 -10.08
C GLU A 507 11.96 12.69 -9.19
N PRO A 508 13.09 13.24 -9.71
CA PRO A 508 14.33 13.40 -8.94
C PRO A 508 14.20 14.23 -7.66
N LEU A 509 13.35 15.27 -7.65
CA LEU A 509 13.16 16.12 -6.47
C LEU A 509 12.58 15.32 -5.29
N GLY A 510 11.50 14.57 -5.51
CA GLY A 510 10.89 13.75 -4.46
C GLY A 510 11.81 12.63 -3.98
N ILE A 511 12.58 12.02 -4.89
CA ILE A 511 13.59 11.00 -4.57
C ILE A 511 14.68 11.58 -3.66
N ALA A 512 15.24 12.73 -4.04
CA ALA A 512 16.30 13.41 -3.29
C ALA A 512 15.84 13.74 -1.86
N LEU A 513 14.68 14.39 -1.74
CA LEU A 513 14.15 14.84 -0.46
C LEU A 513 13.80 13.66 0.46
N THR A 514 13.23 12.58 -0.10
CA THR A 514 12.98 11.35 0.66
C THR A 514 14.29 10.76 1.18
N THR A 515 15.30 10.64 0.31
CA THR A 515 16.60 10.09 0.69
C THR A 515 17.26 10.90 1.81
N ILE A 516 17.24 12.22 1.68
CA ILE A 516 17.92 13.12 2.61
C ILE A 516 17.19 13.18 3.95
N PHE A 517 15.89 13.50 3.92
CA PHE A 517 15.16 13.89 5.11
C PHE A 517 14.46 12.73 5.80
N ASN A 518 14.22 11.61 5.11
CA ASN A 518 13.62 10.43 5.74
C ASN A 518 14.67 9.39 6.12
N LEU A 519 15.84 9.39 5.47
CA LEU A 519 16.88 8.38 5.71
C LEU A 519 18.14 8.97 6.35
N ILE A 520 18.79 9.95 5.72
CA ILE A 520 20.12 10.41 6.13
C ILE A 520 20.11 11.27 7.39
N VAL A 521 19.36 12.37 7.37
CA VAL A 521 19.25 13.29 8.51
C VAL A 521 18.81 12.57 9.79
N PRO A 522 17.77 11.71 9.76
CA PRO A 522 17.27 11.06 10.96
C PRO A 522 18.29 10.08 11.53
N THR A 523 19.00 9.35 10.64
CA THR A 523 20.13 8.49 11.01
C THR A 523 21.22 9.27 11.72
N LEU A 524 21.59 10.42 11.17
CA LEU A 524 22.58 11.29 11.76
C LEU A 524 22.16 11.71 13.17
N LEU A 525 20.91 12.14 13.35
CA LEU A 525 20.40 12.54 14.66
C LEU A 525 20.34 11.37 15.66
N LEU A 526 20.00 10.15 15.21
CA LEU A 526 20.07 8.94 16.04
C LEU A 526 21.51 8.60 16.46
N GLY A 527 22.46 8.67 15.53
CA GLY A 527 23.88 8.46 15.84
C GLY A 527 24.43 9.49 16.83
N LEU A 528 23.92 10.72 16.77
CA LEU A 528 24.28 11.81 17.69
C LEU A 528 23.52 11.76 19.03
N GLY A 529 22.47 10.95 19.15
CA GLY A 529 21.56 10.95 20.31
C GLY A 529 20.69 12.21 20.41
N LEU A 530 20.44 12.88 19.29
CA LEU A 530 19.62 14.10 19.17
C LEU A 530 18.28 13.82 18.48
N SER A 531 17.79 12.59 18.57
CA SER A 531 16.61 12.14 17.85
C SER A 531 15.34 12.89 18.26
N GLU A 532 15.25 13.42 19.48
CA GLU A 532 14.12 14.26 19.91
C GLU A 532 14.09 15.65 19.24
N SER A 533 15.21 16.10 18.66
CA SER A 533 15.34 17.41 18.02
C SER A 533 14.99 17.41 16.54
N VAL A 534 14.47 16.29 16.03
CA VAL A 534 14.13 16.09 14.61
C VAL A 534 13.15 17.16 14.10
N ASP A 535 12.06 17.48 14.84
CA ASP A 535 11.07 18.50 14.41
C ASP A 535 11.69 19.86 14.20
N ALA A 536 12.41 20.33 15.22
CA ALA A 536 13.07 21.64 15.22
C ALA A 536 14.12 21.72 14.12
N MET A 537 14.86 20.64 13.87
CA MET A 537 15.86 20.59 12.81
C MET A 537 15.19 20.67 11.43
N VAL A 538 14.13 19.88 11.18
CA VAL A 538 13.46 19.86 9.87
C VAL A 538 12.92 21.24 9.52
N LYS A 539 12.25 21.91 10.47
CA LYS A 539 11.70 23.26 10.25
C LYS A 539 12.77 24.31 9.98
N SER A 540 13.90 24.25 10.71
CA SER A 540 14.96 25.26 10.63
C SER A 540 16.01 25.00 9.53
N VAL A 541 16.19 23.75 9.09
CA VAL A 541 17.25 23.35 8.15
C VAL A 541 16.70 22.78 6.84
N ALA A 542 15.64 21.96 6.85
CA ALA A 542 15.17 21.29 5.63
C ALA A 542 14.52 22.28 4.65
N ILE A 543 13.49 23.00 5.10
CA ILE A 543 12.69 23.92 4.28
C ILE A 543 13.58 24.95 3.53
N PRO A 544 14.61 25.57 4.17
CA PRO A 544 15.46 26.55 3.48
C PRO A 544 16.54 25.96 2.55
N VAL A 545 16.71 24.63 2.48
CA VAL A 545 17.77 23.96 1.68
C VAL A 545 17.18 23.09 0.56
N VAL A 546 15.87 22.82 0.57
CA VAL A 546 15.18 21.97 -0.43
C VAL A 546 15.68 22.21 -1.86
N ASN A 547 15.76 23.47 -2.31
CA ASN A 547 16.19 23.78 -3.69
C ASN A 547 17.68 23.49 -3.96
N ALA A 548 18.56 23.74 -2.99
CA ALA A 548 19.99 23.46 -3.15
C ALA A 548 20.27 21.95 -3.15
N ALA A 549 19.62 21.22 -2.24
CA ALA A 549 19.68 19.77 -2.15
C ALA A 549 19.18 19.08 -3.42
N ALA A 550 18.06 19.60 -3.97
CA ALA A 550 17.47 19.10 -5.19
C ALA A 550 18.41 19.26 -6.39
N ASN A 551 18.96 20.45 -6.59
CA ASN A 551 19.81 20.76 -7.74
C ASN A 551 21.08 19.88 -7.77
N GLU A 552 21.66 19.60 -6.61
CA GLU A 552 22.86 18.76 -6.49
C GLU A 552 22.58 17.30 -6.85
N PHE A 553 21.44 16.75 -6.38
CA PHE A 553 21.02 15.39 -6.69
C PHE A 553 20.55 15.24 -8.15
N ILE A 554 19.82 16.22 -8.68
CA ILE A 554 19.39 16.26 -10.09
C ILE A 554 20.60 16.24 -11.03
N ALA A 555 21.63 17.06 -10.75
CA ALA A 555 22.85 17.07 -11.54
C ALA A 555 23.58 15.71 -11.53
N PHE A 556 23.54 14.99 -10.41
CA PHE A 556 24.11 13.64 -10.30
C PHE A 556 23.31 12.59 -11.09
N MET A 557 21.98 12.65 -11.05
CA MET A 557 21.12 11.71 -11.79
C MET A 557 21.16 11.91 -13.31
N ALA A 558 21.44 13.13 -13.79
CA ALA A 558 21.54 13.43 -15.21
C ALA A 558 22.65 12.63 -15.93
N ASP A 559 23.74 12.31 -15.24
CA ASP A 559 24.90 11.55 -15.75
C ASP A 559 24.62 10.04 -15.93
N GLU A 560 23.47 9.51 -15.50
CA GLU A 560 23.12 8.07 -15.60
C GLU A 560 22.12 7.73 -16.72
N SER A 561 21.68 8.71 -17.52
CA SER A 561 20.59 8.51 -18.49
C SER A 561 20.96 7.73 -19.77
N GLU A 562 22.20 7.28 -19.95
CA GLU A 562 22.59 6.43 -21.09
C GLU A 562 22.44 4.92 -20.79
N GLY A 563 21.20 4.43 -20.92
CA GLY A 563 20.91 3.05 -21.36
C GLY A 563 20.71 1.97 -20.28
N SER A 564 19.46 1.70 -19.89
CA SER A 564 18.81 0.40 -20.16
C SER A 564 17.33 0.40 -19.69
N PRO A 565 16.40 -0.26 -20.39
CA PRO A 565 14.95 -0.18 -20.12
C PRO A 565 14.37 -1.30 -19.22
N ASN A 566 15.19 -2.09 -18.50
CA ASN A 566 14.70 -3.28 -17.79
C ASN A 566 14.53 -3.11 -16.27
N PHE A 567 13.34 -3.44 -15.81
CA PHE A 567 12.80 -3.36 -14.44
C PHE A 567 13.65 -4.02 -13.32
N ALA A 568 14.31 -5.16 -13.58
CA ALA A 568 15.23 -5.79 -12.60
C ALA A 568 16.46 -4.93 -12.28
N ASN A 569 16.79 -3.99 -13.16
CA ASN A 569 17.90 -3.09 -12.96
C ASN A 569 17.50 -1.77 -12.31
N MET A 570 16.22 -1.41 -12.10
CA MET A 570 15.88 -0.02 -11.74
C MET A 570 15.75 0.30 -10.25
N LEU A 571 15.23 -0.62 -9.44
CA LEU A 571 15.47 -0.56 -7.99
C LEU A 571 16.97 -0.71 -7.72
N ALA A 572 17.63 -1.57 -8.52
CA ALA A 572 19.07 -1.67 -8.56
C ALA A 572 19.75 -0.42 -9.16
N ILE A 573 19.10 0.42 -9.97
CA ILE A 573 19.62 1.68 -10.52
C ILE A 573 19.45 2.72 -9.45
N PHE A 574 18.26 2.99 -8.90
CA PHE A 574 18.11 3.85 -7.71
C PHE A 574 19.10 3.46 -6.60
N TRP A 575 19.24 2.16 -6.32
CA TRP A 575 20.23 1.63 -5.39
C TRP A 575 21.68 1.85 -5.85
N ARG A 576 22.01 1.58 -7.12
CA ARG A 576 23.34 1.85 -7.69
C ARG A 576 23.65 3.34 -7.74
N SER A 577 22.71 4.21 -8.08
CA SER A 577 22.83 5.67 -8.08
C SER A 577 23.05 6.15 -6.65
N LEU A 578 22.33 5.61 -5.67
CA LEU A 578 22.49 5.95 -4.25
C LEU A 578 23.84 5.47 -3.70
N VAL A 579 24.22 4.22 -3.95
CA VAL A 579 25.54 3.65 -3.59
C VAL A 579 26.65 4.38 -4.34
N ARG A 580 26.46 4.69 -5.61
CA ARG A 580 27.42 5.44 -6.44
C ARG A 580 27.55 6.88 -5.92
N TRP A 581 26.46 7.53 -5.55
CA TRP A 581 26.44 8.84 -4.89
C TRP A 581 27.18 8.83 -3.54
N MET A 582 27.16 7.70 -2.83
CA MET A 582 28.02 7.50 -1.65
C MET A 582 29.49 7.35 -2.02
N THR A 583 29.81 6.51 -3.01
CA THR A 583 31.19 6.20 -3.40
C THR A 583 31.88 7.33 -4.18
N SER A 584 31.12 8.24 -4.79
CA SER A 584 31.62 9.37 -5.61
C SER A 584 31.80 10.68 -4.82
N GLY A 585 31.56 10.67 -3.51
CA GLY A 585 31.65 11.86 -2.65
C GLY A 585 30.44 12.80 -2.72
N GLY A 586 29.37 12.45 -3.46
CA GLY A 586 28.15 13.25 -3.57
C GLY A 586 27.39 13.43 -2.25
N VAL A 587 27.31 12.37 -1.44
CA VAL A 587 26.81 12.47 -0.04
C VAL A 587 27.59 13.52 0.74
N LEU A 588 28.90 13.61 0.50
CA LEU A 588 29.75 14.51 1.25
C LEU A 588 29.69 15.95 0.75
N LYS A 589 29.54 16.21 -0.55
CA LYS A 589 29.24 17.56 -1.06
C LYS A 589 27.93 18.09 -0.48
N PHE A 590 26.92 17.23 -0.42
CA PHE A 590 25.65 17.55 0.20
C PHE A 590 25.79 17.76 1.71
N LEU A 591 26.44 16.83 2.43
CA LEU A 591 26.72 17.00 3.85
C LEU A 591 27.58 18.23 4.10
N ALA A 592 28.54 18.59 3.25
CA ALA A 592 29.34 19.80 3.35
C ALA A 592 28.50 21.08 3.17
N SER A 593 27.46 21.05 2.33
CA SER A 593 26.48 22.14 2.23
C SER A 593 25.58 22.23 3.47
N LEU A 594 25.25 21.08 4.09
CA LEU A 594 24.48 21.01 5.33
C LEU A 594 25.28 21.30 6.60
N ILE A 595 26.56 20.92 6.65
CA ILE A 595 27.42 20.93 7.84
C ILE A 595 27.43 22.31 8.50
N PRO A 596 27.61 23.44 7.80
CA PRO A 596 27.59 24.77 8.42
C PRO A 596 26.25 25.08 9.12
N ARG A 597 25.12 24.64 8.54
CA ARG A 597 23.78 24.87 9.10
C ARG A 597 23.49 23.93 10.26
N LEU A 598 23.91 22.68 10.16
CA LEU A 598 23.85 21.70 11.24
C LEU A 598 24.77 22.09 12.41
N VAL A 599 25.96 22.62 12.14
CA VAL A 599 26.90 23.16 13.13
C VAL A 599 26.31 24.38 13.82
N ALA A 600 25.62 25.26 13.08
CA ALA A 600 24.89 26.39 13.65
C ALA A 600 23.72 25.93 14.53
N PHE A 601 22.96 24.92 14.10
CA PHE A 601 21.88 24.31 14.88
C PHE A 601 22.41 23.61 16.15
N MET A 602 23.55 22.91 16.06
CA MET A 602 24.13 22.11 17.14
C MET A 602 25.13 22.86 18.03
N GLY A 603 25.45 24.13 17.73
CA GLY A 603 26.25 25.00 18.59
C GLY A 603 27.78 24.78 18.61
N GLY A 604 28.44 24.52 17.47
CA GLY A 604 29.92 24.67 17.35
C GLY A 604 30.71 23.53 16.68
N ALA A 605 32.04 23.66 16.65
CA ALA A 605 32.97 22.83 15.85
C ALA A 605 33.01 21.33 16.20
N SER A 606 32.61 20.93 17.42
CA SER A 606 32.49 19.51 17.82
C SER A 606 31.38 18.77 17.06
N ALA A 607 30.45 19.50 16.43
CA ALA A 607 29.40 18.93 15.60
C ALA A 607 29.92 18.39 14.26
N ALA A 608 30.97 19.00 13.67
CA ALA A 608 31.53 18.54 12.41
C ALA A 608 32.18 17.15 12.53
N ALA A 609 33.00 16.94 13.57
CA ALA A 609 33.59 15.63 13.86
C ALA A 609 32.53 14.55 14.16
N ALA A 610 31.40 14.94 14.74
CA ALA A 610 30.32 14.02 15.06
C ALA A 610 29.53 13.58 13.81
N ILE A 611 29.29 14.50 12.85
CA ILE A 611 28.71 14.17 11.54
C ILE A 611 29.60 13.18 10.80
N THR A 612 30.90 13.43 10.83
CA THR A 612 31.91 12.56 10.23
C THR A 612 31.91 11.15 10.82
N ASN A 613 31.78 11.01 12.14
CA ASN A 613 31.73 9.70 12.80
C ASN A 613 30.46 8.89 12.48
N ALA A 614 29.39 9.53 12.03
CA ALA A 614 28.12 8.89 11.67
C ALA A 614 28.09 8.34 10.23
N LEU A 615 29.09 8.62 9.39
CA LEU A 615 29.13 8.17 8.00
C LEU A 615 28.95 6.64 7.82
N PRO A 616 29.60 5.76 8.61
CA PRO A 616 29.37 4.32 8.50
C PRO A 616 27.93 3.90 8.84
N LEU A 617 27.25 4.64 9.72
CA LEU A 617 25.84 4.40 10.08
C LEU A 617 24.89 4.73 8.93
N ILE A 618 25.17 5.84 8.23
CA ILE A 618 24.43 6.24 7.03
C ILE A 618 24.56 5.14 5.96
N GLY A 619 25.77 4.66 5.71
CA GLY A 619 26.01 3.56 4.77
C GLY A 619 25.21 2.30 5.11
N ALA A 620 25.20 1.90 6.39
CA ALA A 620 24.47 0.72 6.85
C ALA A 620 22.94 0.84 6.72
N ILE A 621 22.36 2.02 6.98
CA ILE A 621 20.91 2.23 6.80
C ILE A 621 20.52 2.19 5.33
N LEU A 622 21.34 2.76 4.45
CA LEU A 622 21.08 2.67 3.02
C LEU A 622 21.15 1.19 2.58
N GLN A 623 22.14 0.42 3.05
CA GLN A 623 22.21 -1.04 2.78
C GLN A 623 20.97 -1.79 3.28
N ALA A 624 20.43 -1.42 4.45
CA ALA A 624 19.19 -1.99 4.97
C ALA A 624 17.99 -1.79 4.04
N ILE A 625 17.92 -0.65 3.36
CA ILE A 625 16.88 -0.36 2.36
C ILE A 625 17.11 -1.16 1.09
N GLY A 626 18.37 -1.28 0.65
CA GLY A 626 18.74 -2.05 -0.54
C GLY A 626 18.58 -3.57 -0.35
N ALA A 627 18.65 -4.08 0.88
CA ALA A 627 18.62 -5.52 1.18
C ALA A 627 17.32 -6.20 0.74
N LEU A 628 16.19 -5.50 0.74
CA LEU A 628 14.91 -6.05 0.30
C LEU A 628 14.76 -6.11 -1.24
N GLY A 629 15.79 -5.77 -2.03
CA GLY A 629 15.71 -5.38 -3.45
C GLY A 629 15.08 -6.35 -4.48
N THR A 630 14.51 -7.49 -4.11
CA THR A 630 13.75 -8.36 -5.04
C THR A 630 12.24 -8.15 -4.90
N LEU A 631 11.52 -8.18 -6.03
CA LEU A 631 10.06 -8.05 -6.05
C LEU A 631 9.38 -9.10 -5.16
N ALA A 632 9.93 -10.32 -5.06
CA ALA A 632 9.36 -11.40 -4.25
C ALA A 632 9.49 -11.15 -2.74
N GLU A 633 10.65 -10.71 -2.25
CA GLU A 633 10.87 -10.40 -0.82
C GLU A 633 10.10 -9.13 -0.41
N ILE A 634 9.93 -8.17 -1.33
CA ILE A 634 9.10 -6.96 -1.17
C ILE A 634 7.60 -7.25 -1.27
N ALA A 635 7.22 -8.22 -2.09
CA ALA A 635 5.81 -8.58 -2.27
C ALA A 635 5.18 -9.11 -0.97
N GLU A 636 5.96 -9.53 0.02
CA GLU A 636 5.44 -9.94 1.33
C GLU A 636 5.23 -8.76 2.31
N THR A 637 5.83 -7.60 2.08
CA THR A 637 5.88 -6.48 3.04
C THR A 637 4.99 -5.31 2.64
N SER A 638 4.59 -4.47 3.62
CA SER A 638 3.80 -3.25 3.40
C SER A 638 4.66 -1.99 3.29
N CYS A 639 5.80 -2.06 2.58
CA CYS A 639 6.69 -0.92 2.42
C CYS A 639 6.01 0.24 1.66
N GLU A 640 5.85 1.37 2.33
CA GLU A 640 5.04 2.51 1.86
C GLU A 640 5.57 3.09 0.54
N ALA A 641 6.89 3.17 0.37
CA ALA A 641 7.51 3.62 -0.87
C ALA A 641 7.17 2.69 -2.06
N LEU A 642 7.14 1.37 -1.85
CA LEU A 642 6.90 0.38 -2.90
C LEU A 642 5.41 0.21 -3.22
N LEU A 643 4.56 0.51 -2.25
CA LEU A 643 3.11 0.57 -2.43
C LEU A 643 2.66 1.82 -3.21
N SER A 644 3.59 2.72 -3.53
CA SER A 644 3.30 3.99 -4.19
C SER A 644 3.92 4.09 -5.59
N PRO A 645 3.23 4.73 -6.55
CA PRO A 645 3.79 4.98 -7.88
C PRO A 645 4.97 5.95 -7.82
N TRP A 646 5.86 5.90 -8.80
CA TRP A 646 6.87 6.94 -9.01
C TRP A 646 6.23 8.32 -9.17
N THR A 647 5.16 8.37 -9.97
CA THR A 647 4.37 9.58 -10.19
C THR A 647 2.89 9.24 -10.08
N TYR A 648 2.19 9.81 -9.09
CA TYR A 648 0.73 9.84 -9.13
C TYR A 648 0.29 10.79 -10.25
N GLN A 649 -0.64 10.33 -11.08
CA GLN A 649 -1.19 11.10 -12.19
C GLN A 649 -2.68 11.32 -11.95
N THR A 650 -3.09 12.58 -11.90
CA THR A 650 -4.50 12.94 -11.69
C THR A 650 -4.91 14.02 -12.67
N GLY A 651 -5.94 13.76 -13.49
CA GLY A 651 -6.49 14.78 -14.38
C GLY A 651 -7.28 15.83 -13.61
N LEU A 652 -7.10 17.09 -13.95
CA LEU A 652 -7.90 18.24 -13.53
C LEU A 652 -8.78 18.65 -14.70
N VAL A 653 -10.09 18.52 -14.52
CA VAL A 653 -11.08 18.73 -15.58
C VAL A 653 -12.16 19.69 -15.12
N LEU A 654 -12.84 20.31 -16.09
CA LEU A 654 -14.03 21.11 -15.83
C LEU A 654 -15.14 20.23 -15.26
N THR A 655 -16.05 20.84 -14.50
CA THR A 655 -17.27 20.18 -14.04
C THR A 655 -18.50 20.75 -14.72
N HIS A 656 -19.53 19.93 -14.89
CA HIS A 656 -20.86 20.36 -15.28
C HIS A 656 -21.93 19.62 -14.46
N ASP A 657 -23.18 20.07 -14.53
CA ASP A 657 -24.29 19.37 -13.89
C ASP A 657 -24.93 18.42 -14.91
N LEU A 658 -25.12 17.18 -14.53
CA LEU A 658 -25.70 16.14 -15.39
C LEU A 658 -27.10 15.78 -14.92
N SER A 659 -28.06 15.74 -15.85
CA SER A 659 -29.45 15.41 -15.56
C SER A 659 -30.04 14.41 -16.55
N LEU A 660 -30.98 13.60 -16.07
CA LEU A 660 -31.82 12.74 -16.92
C LEU A 660 -33.15 12.45 -16.24
N THR A 661 -34.14 12.00 -17.02
CA THR A 661 -35.42 11.55 -16.49
C THR A 661 -35.58 10.05 -16.67
N LEU A 662 -35.95 9.36 -15.60
CA LEU A 662 -36.39 7.97 -15.65
C LEU A 662 -37.88 7.92 -15.98
N GLN A 663 -38.22 7.28 -17.10
CA GLN A 663 -39.58 7.01 -17.53
C GLN A 663 -40.07 5.65 -17.02
N PRO A 664 -41.38 5.48 -16.75
CA PRO A 664 -41.95 4.21 -16.32
C PRO A 664 -41.71 3.08 -17.32
N ASP A 665 -41.72 1.85 -16.82
CA ASP A 665 -41.70 0.63 -17.66
C ASP A 665 -42.77 0.69 -18.75
N ALA A 666 -42.54 0.04 -19.90
CA ALA A 666 -43.52 0.01 -21.00
C ALA A 666 -44.83 -0.66 -20.58
N THR A 667 -44.77 -1.50 -19.56
CA THR A 667 -45.91 -2.21 -18.96
C THR A 667 -46.53 -1.47 -17.78
N ASP A 668 -46.01 -0.30 -17.41
CA ASP A 668 -46.42 0.44 -16.21
C ASP A 668 -46.54 1.96 -16.46
N THR A 669 -47.13 2.69 -15.52
CA THR A 669 -47.37 4.14 -15.63
C THR A 669 -46.62 4.98 -14.60
N ALA A 670 -45.89 4.33 -13.68
CA ALA A 670 -45.10 4.98 -12.64
C ALA A 670 -43.87 4.12 -12.28
N THR A 671 -43.04 4.63 -11.36
CA THR A 671 -41.95 3.88 -10.74
C THR A 671 -42.45 2.55 -10.15
N PRO A 672 -41.56 1.55 -9.99
CA PRO A 672 -41.96 0.21 -9.58
C PRO A 672 -42.80 0.20 -8.30
N GLU A 673 -43.84 -0.62 -8.30
CA GLU A 673 -44.75 -0.73 -7.16
C GLU A 673 -44.02 -1.26 -5.92
N GLY A 674 -44.18 -0.58 -4.79
CA GLY A 674 -43.55 -0.95 -3.51
C GLY A 674 -42.14 -0.39 -3.28
N ALA A 675 -41.52 0.24 -4.28
CA ALA A 675 -40.22 0.87 -4.13
C ALA A 675 -40.33 2.11 -3.22
N ASN A 676 -39.44 2.21 -2.24
CA ASN A 676 -39.35 3.32 -1.31
C ASN A 676 -38.01 4.08 -1.39
N LEU A 677 -37.08 3.59 -2.21
CA LEU A 677 -35.77 4.20 -2.43
C LEU A 677 -35.34 3.95 -3.89
N CYS A 678 -34.84 4.99 -4.55
CA CYS A 678 -34.08 4.88 -5.79
C CYS A 678 -32.62 5.19 -5.50
N ARG A 679 -31.71 4.27 -5.82
CA ARG A 679 -30.26 4.46 -5.73
C ARG A 679 -29.69 4.53 -7.14
N ALA A 680 -29.18 5.68 -7.54
CA ALA A 680 -28.60 5.93 -8.85
C ALA A 680 -27.12 6.27 -8.75
N SER A 681 -26.30 5.73 -9.66
CA SER A 681 -24.85 5.92 -9.67
C SER A 681 -24.42 6.43 -11.03
N ALA A 682 -23.62 7.50 -11.06
CA ALA A 682 -22.92 7.97 -12.24
C ALA A 682 -21.49 7.43 -12.23
N MET A 683 -21.15 6.66 -13.26
CA MET A 683 -19.86 5.96 -13.43
C MET A 683 -19.12 6.53 -14.62
N PHE A 684 -17.84 6.88 -14.44
CA PHE A 684 -17.05 7.57 -15.45
C PHE A 684 -15.99 6.63 -16.03
N GLY A 685 -15.99 6.47 -17.36
CA GLY A 685 -15.16 5.49 -18.06
C GLY A 685 -13.66 5.77 -18.06
N GLN A 686 -13.23 7.00 -17.74
CA GLN A 686 -11.82 7.41 -17.70
C GLN A 686 -11.34 7.70 -16.27
N GLY A 687 -11.67 6.82 -15.31
CA GLY A 687 -11.06 6.87 -13.97
C GLY A 687 -11.68 7.87 -12.98
N GLY A 688 -12.86 8.41 -13.27
CA GLY A 688 -13.63 9.32 -12.40
C GLY A 688 -14.17 8.64 -11.12
N THR A 689 -14.10 9.30 -9.97
CA THR A 689 -14.77 8.83 -8.73
C THR A 689 -16.31 8.77 -8.93
N PRO A 690 -16.97 7.61 -8.77
CA PRO A 690 -18.42 7.47 -8.90
C PRO A 690 -19.21 8.48 -8.04
N ARG A 691 -20.32 8.99 -8.58
CA ARG A 691 -21.28 9.81 -7.82
C ARG A 691 -22.53 9.00 -7.54
N VAL A 692 -22.94 8.90 -6.27
CA VAL A 692 -24.13 8.14 -5.86
C VAL A 692 -25.21 9.10 -5.36
N LEU A 693 -26.44 8.86 -5.82
CA LEU A 693 -27.64 9.61 -5.48
C LEU A 693 -28.69 8.65 -4.92
N GLU A 694 -29.09 8.89 -3.68
CA GLU A 694 -30.20 8.19 -3.02
C GLU A 694 -31.41 9.11 -2.92
N ILE A 695 -32.50 8.70 -3.56
CA ILE A 695 -33.77 9.43 -3.59
C ILE A 695 -34.83 8.61 -2.84
N PRO A 696 -35.22 9.02 -1.62
CA PRO A 696 -36.37 8.44 -0.94
C PRO A 696 -37.65 8.68 -1.74
N LEU A 697 -38.41 7.61 -2.02
CA LEU A 697 -39.64 7.69 -2.80
C LEU A 697 -40.85 7.78 -1.87
N GLN A 698 -41.54 8.93 -1.89
CA GLN A 698 -42.84 9.09 -1.20
C GLN A 698 -43.98 8.62 -2.10
N GLY A 699 -44.04 7.31 -2.34
CA GLY A 699 -45.01 6.68 -3.24
C GLY A 699 -44.57 6.66 -4.71
N ARG A 700 -45.44 6.10 -5.57
CA ARG A 700 -45.14 5.86 -6.99
C ARG A 700 -45.10 7.18 -7.78
N GLN A 701 -44.03 7.42 -8.53
CA GLN A 701 -43.81 8.65 -9.31
C GLN A 701 -44.01 8.37 -10.81
N ARG A 702 -44.68 9.26 -11.57
CA ARG A 702 -44.88 9.07 -13.03
C ARG A 702 -43.60 9.30 -13.84
N GLN A 703 -42.69 10.09 -13.31
CA GLN A 703 -41.35 10.36 -13.84
C GLN A 703 -40.45 10.62 -12.64
N LEU A 704 -39.19 10.20 -12.71
CA LEU A 704 -38.21 10.48 -11.67
C LEU A 704 -37.00 11.17 -12.29
N ALA A 705 -36.80 12.44 -11.96
CA ALA A 705 -35.63 13.20 -12.40
C ALA A 705 -34.42 12.84 -11.54
N LEU A 706 -33.30 12.52 -12.18
CA LEU A 706 -31.99 12.37 -11.57
C LEU A 706 -31.16 13.61 -11.87
N HIS A 707 -30.46 14.12 -10.85
CA HIS A 707 -29.59 15.28 -10.97
C HIS A 707 -28.29 15.02 -10.23
N PHE A 708 -27.19 15.00 -10.99
CA PHE A 708 -25.83 14.81 -10.49
C PHE A 708 -25.07 16.14 -10.64
N PRO A 709 -24.88 16.90 -9.55
CA PRO A 709 -24.18 18.17 -9.62
C PRO A 709 -22.66 17.98 -9.71
N GLY A 710 -21.99 18.88 -10.44
CA GLY A 710 -20.53 18.96 -10.47
C GLY A 710 -19.82 17.66 -10.86
N VAL A 711 -20.35 16.95 -11.86
CA VAL A 711 -19.68 15.77 -12.42
C VAL A 711 -18.50 16.22 -13.30
N PRO A 712 -17.40 15.42 -13.38
CA PRO A 712 -16.32 15.67 -14.33
C PRO A 712 -16.88 15.81 -15.75
N HIS A 713 -16.42 16.77 -16.53
CA HIS A 713 -16.78 16.92 -17.96
C HIS A 713 -15.80 16.15 -18.84
N GLY A 714 -16.31 15.53 -19.91
CA GLY A 714 -15.53 14.76 -20.87
C GLY A 714 -15.55 13.24 -20.62
N GLY A 715 -15.10 12.48 -21.62
CA GLY A 715 -15.13 11.02 -21.61
C GLY A 715 -16.54 10.43 -21.75
N LYS A 716 -16.70 9.19 -21.27
CA LYS A 716 -17.99 8.49 -21.22
C LYS A 716 -18.53 8.43 -19.79
N VAL A 717 -19.83 8.54 -19.63
CA VAL A 717 -20.56 8.32 -18.37
C VAL A 717 -21.62 7.25 -18.56
N SER A 718 -21.82 6.40 -17.55
CA SER A 718 -22.98 5.49 -17.47
C SER A 718 -23.77 5.82 -16.21
N ILE A 719 -25.09 5.95 -16.33
CA ILE A 719 -25.98 6.10 -15.18
C ILE A 719 -26.73 4.80 -14.96
N ASP A 720 -26.55 4.21 -13.79
CA ASP A 720 -27.27 3.02 -13.35
C ASP A 720 -28.14 3.33 -12.15
N ALA A 721 -29.44 3.07 -12.28
CA ALA A 721 -30.42 3.27 -11.22
C ALA A 721 -31.07 1.94 -10.83
N SER A 722 -31.20 1.73 -9.52
CA SER A 722 -31.93 0.62 -8.91
C SER A 722 -33.06 1.16 -8.04
N PHE A 723 -34.23 0.54 -8.17
CA PHE A 723 -35.41 0.83 -7.35
C PHE A 723 -35.56 -0.28 -6.35
N VAL A 724 -35.48 0.07 -5.07
CA VAL A 724 -35.52 -0.90 -3.99
C VAL A 724 -36.64 -0.62 -3.00
N GLN A 725 -37.13 -1.70 -2.40
CA GLN A 725 -37.86 -1.67 -1.14
C GLN A 725 -36.87 -2.01 -0.03
N SER A 726 -36.38 -0.98 0.65
CA SER A 726 -35.52 -1.10 1.83
C SER A 726 -36.42 -1.16 3.08
N PRO A 727 -36.52 -2.30 3.79
CA PRO A 727 -37.41 -2.43 4.92
C PRO A 727 -36.88 -1.69 6.16
N ALA A 728 -37.80 -1.16 6.98
CA ALA A 728 -37.44 -0.54 8.26
C ALA A 728 -36.96 -1.57 9.31
N ASP A 729 -37.33 -2.83 9.12
CA ASP A 729 -36.96 -3.98 9.94
C ASP A 729 -35.91 -4.85 9.20
N PRO A 730 -34.70 -5.05 9.75
CA PRO A 730 -33.62 -5.83 9.10
C PRO A 730 -33.95 -7.30 8.85
N SER A 731 -34.93 -7.86 9.56
CA SER A 731 -35.42 -9.23 9.38
C SER A 731 -36.20 -9.40 8.06
N GLN A 732 -36.64 -8.30 7.46
CA GLN A 732 -37.36 -8.30 6.20
C GLN A 732 -36.40 -8.17 5.03
N THR A 733 -36.87 -8.63 3.88
CA THR A 733 -36.10 -8.70 2.65
C THR A 733 -35.99 -7.36 1.92
N HIS A 734 -34.77 -7.00 1.51
CA HIS A 734 -34.55 -5.98 0.47
C HIS A 734 -35.04 -6.48 -0.89
N ARG A 735 -35.97 -5.76 -1.51
CA ARG A 735 -36.51 -6.11 -2.83
C ARG A 735 -35.98 -5.16 -3.89
N VAL A 736 -35.38 -5.66 -4.96
CA VAL A 736 -35.19 -4.85 -6.17
C VAL A 736 -36.45 -4.99 -6.97
N LEU A 737 -37.08 -3.85 -7.24
CA LEU A 737 -38.38 -3.76 -7.88
C LEU A 737 -38.28 -3.16 -9.28
N GLY A 738 -37.14 -2.56 -9.62
CA GLY A 738 -36.84 -2.22 -10.99
C GLY A 738 -35.45 -1.61 -11.16
N LYS A 739 -35.08 -1.38 -12.41
CA LYS A 739 -33.78 -0.80 -12.78
C LYS A 739 -33.88 0.10 -14.00
N ALA A 740 -32.86 0.94 -14.20
CA ALA A 740 -32.65 1.70 -15.43
C ALA A 740 -31.15 1.86 -15.67
N SER A 741 -30.71 1.84 -16.93
CA SER A 741 -29.32 2.13 -17.29
C SER A 741 -29.25 2.90 -18.61
N THR A 742 -28.38 3.91 -18.68
CA THR A 742 -28.07 4.58 -19.95
C THR A 742 -27.12 3.76 -20.83
N GLY A 743 -26.37 2.83 -20.25
CA GLY A 743 -25.10 2.39 -20.83
C GLY A 743 -24.09 3.54 -20.96
N PRO A 744 -22.92 3.31 -21.57
CA PRO A 744 -21.91 4.34 -21.79
C PRO A 744 -22.36 5.36 -22.84
N VAL A 745 -22.51 6.62 -22.42
CA VAL A 745 -22.86 7.76 -23.28
C VAL A 745 -21.81 8.87 -23.15
N ASP A 746 -21.75 9.79 -24.11
CA ASP A 746 -20.83 10.94 -24.06
C ASP A 746 -21.17 11.87 -22.88
N ASN A 747 -20.15 12.17 -22.09
CA ASN A 747 -20.26 12.98 -20.89
C ASN A 747 -19.92 14.45 -21.17
N THR A 748 -20.55 15.00 -22.20
CA THR A 748 -20.24 16.34 -22.73
C THR A 748 -21.44 17.28 -22.72
N VAL A 749 -22.61 16.80 -22.27
CA VAL A 749 -23.90 17.49 -22.29
C VAL A 749 -24.56 17.49 -20.91
N ASP A 750 -25.26 18.57 -20.55
CA ASP A 750 -25.88 18.72 -19.23
C ASP A 750 -27.16 17.87 -19.05
N GLN A 751 -27.71 17.35 -20.14
CA GLN A 751 -28.93 16.54 -20.13
C GLN A 751 -28.78 15.32 -21.05
N LEU A 752 -28.90 14.13 -20.49
CA LEU A 752 -28.93 12.87 -21.23
C LEU A 752 -30.35 12.53 -21.69
N ALA A 753 -30.43 11.60 -22.65
CA ALA A 753 -31.71 11.04 -23.08
C ALA A 753 -32.42 10.31 -21.93
N ASP A 754 -33.74 10.39 -21.93
CA ASP A 754 -34.58 9.68 -20.96
C ASP A 754 -34.37 8.17 -21.04
N VAL A 755 -34.34 7.51 -19.87
CA VAL A 755 -34.17 6.06 -19.77
C VAL A 755 -35.43 5.43 -19.20
N ARG A 756 -35.83 4.30 -19.77
CA ARG A 756 -37.00 3.56 -19.31
C ARG A 756 -36.64 2.61 -18.16
N ILE A 757 -37.48 2.57 -17.13
CA ILE A 757 -37.39 1.62 -16.04
C ILE A 757 -37.79 0.23 -16.54
N HIS A 758 -37.12 -0.80 -16.05
CA HIS A 758 -37.53 -2.19 -16.19
C HIS A 758 -37.94 -2.74 -14.82
N ASN A 759 -39.21 -3.12 -14.65
CA ASN A 759 -39.73 -3.66 -13.40
C ASN A 759 -39.19 -5.08 -13.13
N MET A 760 -38.92 -5.40 -11.86
CA MET A 760 -38.39 -6.67 -11.37
C MET A 760 -39.27 -7.23 -10.24
N LEU A 761 -39.40 -8.56 -10.16
CA LEU A 761 -40.37 -9.22 -9.28
C LEU A 761 -39.77 -10.09 -8.15
N ALA A 762 -38.44 -10.25 -8.04
CA ALA A 762 -37.82 -11.24 -7.14
C ALA A 762 -37.08 -10.65 -5.91
N PRO A 763 -37.64 -10.77 -4.69
CA PRO A 763 -36.97 -10.37 -3.45
C PRO A 763 -36.05 -11.46 -2.85
N ILE A 764 -34.86 -11.13 -2.32
CA ILE A 764 -33.95 -12.09 -1.63
C ILE A 764 -34.20 -12.11 -0.12
N GLY A 765 -34.84 -13.17 0.38
CA GLY A 765 -35.06 -13.39 1.80
C GLY A 765 -34.42 -14.66 2.35
N PRO A 766 -34.62 -14.95 3.65
CA PRO A 766 -34.13 -16.18 4.28
C PRO A 766 -34.58 -17.48 3.60
N ASP A 767 -35.75 -17.45 2.96
CA ASP A 767 -36.33 -18.59 2.25
C ASP A 767 -35.92 -18.68 0.78
N THR A 768 -35.22 -17.67 0.24
CA THR A 768 -34.76 -17.69 -1.16
C THR A 768 -33.77 -18.85 -1.36
N ARG A 769 -33.99 -19.63 -2.42
CA ARG A 769 -33.10 -20.70 -2.88
C ARG A 769 -32.85 -20.53 -4.37
N TYR A 770 -31.64 -20.77 -4.83
CA TYR A 770 -31.36 -20.74 -6.26
C TYR A 770 -31.75 -22.08 -6.91
N GLN A 771 -32.51 -22.00 -7.99
CA GLN A 771 -32.97 -23.17 -8.75
C GLN A 771 -32.26 -23.21 -10.09
N HIS A 772 -31.80 -24.41 -10.46
CA HIS A 772 -31.19 -24.64 -11.75
C HIS A 772 -32.23 -24.43 -12.86
N LYS A 773 -31.94 -23.55 -13.81
CA LYS A 773 -32.82 -23.31 -14.96
C LYS A 773 -32.40 -24.12 -16.17
N GLN A 774 -31.12 -24.04 -16.54
CA GLN A 774 -30.59 -24.65 -17.75
C GLN A 774 -29.06 -24.62 -17.72
N LYS A 775 -28.44 -25.44 -18.57
CA LYS A 775 -26.98 -25.43 -18.77
C LYS A 775 -26.62 -25.54 -20.24
N THR A 776 -25.38 -25.19 -20.56
CA THR A 776 -24.88 -25.32 -21.92
C THR A 776 -24.74 -26.79 -22.32
N ALA A 777 -24.99 -27.08 -23.59
CA ALA A 777 -24.82 -28.39 -24.20
C ALA A 777 -24.41 -28.24 -25.67
N LEU A 778 -23.85 -29.31 -26.25
CA LEU A 778 -23.59 -29.41 -27.67
C LEU A 778 -24.72 -30.20 -28.34
N ARG A 779 -25.36 -29.61 -29.36
CA ARG A 779 -26.38 -30.29 -30.17
C ARG A 779 -26.00 -30.29 -31.64
N PRO A 780 -26.32 -31.36 -32.41
CA PRO A 780 -26.13 -31.36 -33.85
C PRO A 780 -27.06 -30.33 -34.50
N SER A 781 -26.51 -29.43 -35.31
CA SER A 781 -27.26 -28.52 -36.16
C SER A 781 -27.71 -29.18 -37.45
N SER A 782 -28.50 -28.47 -38.27
CA SER A 782 -29.04 -28.98 -39.55
C SER A 782 -27.99 -29.40 -40.57
N ASN A 783 -26.74 -28.92 -40.43
CA ASN A 783 -25.61 -29.29 -41.29
C ASN A 783 -24.71 -30.40 -40.68
N GLY A 784 -25.08 -30.96 -39.53
CA GLY A 784 -24.32 -31.99 -38.82
C GLY A 784 -23.19 -31.49 -37.92
N GLN A 785 -22.90 -30.18 -37.89
CA GLN A 785 -21.95 -29.59 -36.94
C GLN A 785 -22.57 -29.49 -35.55
N GLN A 786 -21.79 -29.77 -34.51
CA GLN A 786 -22.22 -29.49 -33.13
C GLN A 786 -22.20 -27.99 -32.87
N VAL A 787 -23.29 -27.48 -32.29
CA VAL A 787 -23.45 -26.08 -31.91
C VAL A 787 -23.78 -25.98 -30.42
N HIS A 788 -23.29 -24.92 -29.79
CA HIS A 788 -23.58 -24.60 -28.40
C HIS A 788 -25.03 -24.14 -28.26
N VAL A 789 -25.72 -24.70 -27.27
CA VAL A 789 -27.10 -24.33 -26.94
C VAL A 789 -27.26 -24.20 -25.44
N TRP A 790 -28.18 -23.33 -25.00
CA TRP A 790 -28.74 -23.40 -23.64
C TRP A 790 -29.85 -24.46 -23.60
N ASP A 791 -29.69 -25.51 -22.79
CA ASP A 791 -30.61 -26.63 -22.70
C ASP A 791 -31.31 -26.71 -21.33
N ALA A 792 -32.58 -26.30 -21.30
CA ALA A 792 -33.42 -26.33 -20.10
C ALA A 792 -33.95 -27.72 -19.73
N SER A 793 -33.76 -28.74 -20.58
CA SER A 793 -34.21 -30.10 -20.29
C SER A 793 -33.22 -30.92 -19.46
N LEU A 794 -31.97 -30.45 -19.34
CA LEU A 794 -30.94 -31.15 -18.60
C LEU A 794 -31.00 -30.83 -17.10
N PRO A 795 -30.69 -31.82 -16.23
CA PRO A 795 -30.65 -31.60 -14.79
C PRO A 795 -29.45 -30.74 -14.38
N ALA A 796 -29.52 -30.23 -13.15
CA ALA A 796 -28.43 -29.53 -12.48
C ALA A 796 -27.12 -30.36 -12.51
N PRO A 797 -25.95 -29.71 -12.57
CA PRO A 797 -24.67 -30.38 -12.69
C PRO A 797 -24.38 -31.30 -11.49
N GLY A 798 -24.04 -32.55 -11.77
CA GLY A 798 -23.75 -33.57 -10.75
C GLY A 798 -22.26 -33.70 -10.41
N ALA A 799 -21.38 -33.38 -11.37
CA ALA A 799 -19.93 -33.52 -11.22
C ALA A 799 -19.35 -32.53 -10.20
N LYS A 800 -18.29 -32.95 -9.53
CA LYS A 800 -17.56 -32.22 -8.48
C LYS A 800 -16.09 -32.09 -8.84
N SER A 801 -15.32 -31.36 -8.04
CA SER A 801 -13.88 -31.16 -8.29
C SER A 801 -13.08 -32.45 -8.41
N GLY A 802 -13.48 -33.51 -7.71
CA GLY A 802 -12.86 -34.83 -7.80
C GLY A 802 -13.12 -35.59 -9.11
N ASP A 803 -14.06 -35.12 -9.93
CA ASP A 803 -14.41 -35.73 -11.23
C ASP A 803 -13.61 -35.13 -12.40
N MET A 804 -12.57 -34.34 -12.12
CA MET A 804 -11.62 -33.80 -13.09
C MET A 804 -10.27 -34.55 -13.02
N PRO A 805 -10.13 -35.70 -13.69
CA PRO A 805 -8.95 -36.56 -13.53
C PRO A 805 -7.68 -35.98 -14.16
N CYS A 806 -7.80 -35.06 -15.13
CA CYS A 806 -6.68 -34.49 -15.90
C CYS A 806 -5.67 -35.55 -16.40
N ALA A 807 -6.18 -36.69 -16.89
CA ALA A 807 -5.37 -37.86 -17.21
C ALA A 807 -5.11 -38.04 -18.71
N GLY A 808 -5.93 -37.44 -19.57
CA GLY A 808 -5.72 -37.47 -21.02
C GLY A 808 -6.77 -36.69 -21.82
N PRO A 809 -6.71 -36.77 -23.17
CA PRO A 809 -7.59 -36.03 -24.07
C PRO A 809 -9.08 -36.15 -23.73
N GLY A 810 -9.76 -35.00 -23.65
CA GLY A 810 -11.17 -34.90 -23.25
C GLY A 810 -11.39 -34.64 -21.77
N ASP A 811 -10.33 -34.67 -20.93
CA ASP A 811 -10.45 -34.38 -19.51
C ASP A 811 -10.37 -32.89 -19.20
N LEU A 812 -11.18 -32.44 -18.25
CA LEU A 812 -10.99 -31.17 -17.55
C LEU A 812 -9.94 -31.31 -16.46
N CYS A 813 -9.19 -30.23 -16.23
CA CYS A 813 -8.12 -30.18 -15.24
C CYS A 813 -8.39 -29.13 -14.15
N ARG A 814 -8.79 -27.92 -14.56
CA ARG A 814 -8.97 -26.81 -13.63
C ARG A 814 -9.98 -25.80 -14.18
N LEU A 815 -10.71 -25.14 -13.29
CA LEU A 815 -11.61 -24.04 -13.63
C LEU A 815 -10.94 -22.75 -13.17
N TYR A 816 -10.79 -21.77 -14.05
CA TYR A 816 -10.08 -20.53 -13.74
C TYR A 816 -11.03 -19.37 -13.46
N ASP A 817 -11.96 -19.06 -14.36
CA ASP A 817 -12.68 -17.80 -14.26
C ASP A 817 -14.00 -17.81 -15.01
N ILE A 818 -14.96 -16.98 -14.58
CA ILE A 818 -16.21 -16.73 -15.28
C ILE A 818 -16.66 -15.28 -15.07
N THR A 819 -17.09 -14.62 -16.14
CA THR A 819 -17.55 -13.23 -16.10
C THR A 819 -18.77 -13.05 -17.01
N VAL A 820 -19.61 -12.05 -16.71
CA VAL A 820 -20.82 -11.78 -17.49
C VAL A 820 -20.90 -10.32 -17.92
N ARG A 821 -21.31 -10.13 -19.17
CA ARG A 821 -21.77 -8.86 -19.73
C ARG A 821 -23.27 -8.95 -19.92
N GLN A 822 -24.02 -8.08 -19.26
CA GLN A 822 -25.49 -8.07 -19.28
C GLN A 822 -26.00 -7.61 -20.65
N GLY A 823 -26.93 -8.38 -21.24
CA GLY A 823 -27.69 -7.94 -22.42
C GLY A 823 -28.52 -6.70 -22.12
N THR A 824 -28.49 -5.71 -23.02
CA THR A 824 -29.26 -4.46 -22.96
C THR A 824 -30.11 -4.31 -24.21
N ALA A 825 -31.00 -3.31 -24.26
CA ALA A 825 -31.77 -3.01 -25.47
C ALA A 825 -30.88 -2.65 -26.68
N GLN A 826 -29.62 -2.25 -26.43
CA GLN A 826 -28.66 -1.78 -27.43
C GLN A 826 -27.58 -2.81 -27.76
N GLY A 827 -27.55 -3.99 -27.12
CA GLY A 827 -26.53 -5.01 -27.39
C GLY A 827 -26.71 -6.34 -26.66
N ALA A 828 -26.23 -7.42 -27.27
CA ALA A 828 -26.36 -8.79 -26.79
C ALA A 828 -25.56 -9.08 -25.51
N GLY A 829 -26.08 -9.97 -24.65
CA GLY A 829 -25.39 -10.40 -23.44
C GLY A 829 -24.41 -11.54 -23.71
N TYR A 830 -23.32 -11.60 -22.93
CA TYR A 830 -22.28 -12.63 -23.09
C TYR A 830 -21.80 -13.14 -21.74
N VAL A 831 -21.56 -14.45 -21.66
CA VAL A 831 -20.81 -15.08 -20.57
C VAL A 831 -19.45 -15.51 -21.10
N GLY A 832 -18.37 -15.06 -20.46
CA GLY A 832 -17.00 -15.48 -20.74
C GLY A 832 -16.52 -16.43 -19.67
N TYR A 833 -15.75 -17.46 -20.03
CA TYR A 833 -15.22 -18.44 -19.09
C TYR A 833 -13.84 -18.96 -19.50
N ALA A 834 -13.05 -19.31 -18.49
CA ALA A 834 -11.66 -19.73 -18.58
C ALA A 834 -11.45 -21.04 -17.82
N TRP A 835 -10.73 -21.99 -18.42
CA TRP A 835 -10.48 -23.31 -17.82
C TRP A 835 -9.17 -23.91 -18.33
N GLN A 836 -8.73 -25.00 -17.72
CA GLN A 836 -7.68 -25.89 -18.22
C GLN A 836 -8.29 -27.22 -18.61
N GLY A 837 -7.95 -27.71 -19.79
CA GLY A 837 -8.38 -29.02 -20.26
C GLY A 837 -7.37 -29.63 -21.21
N PHE A 838 -7.38 -30.95 -21.31
CA PHE A 838 -6.56 -31.69 -22.26
C PHE A 838 -7.33 -31.78 -23.59
N SER A 839 -7.25 -30.73 -24.41
CA SER A 839 -7.97 -30.64 -25.69
C SER A 839 -7.09 -31.01 -26.87
N SER A 840 -7.53 -31.94 -27.73
CA SER A 840 -6.81 -32.21 -28.99
C SER A 840 -6.90 -31.03 -29.95
N GLY A 841 -5.76 -30.56 -30.45
CA GLY A 841 -5.68 -29.45 -31.42
C GLY A 841 -5.47 -28.06 -30.81
N VAL A 842 -5.46 -27.94 -29.47
CA VAL A 842 -5.03 -26.71 -28.80
C VAL A 842 -3.50 -26.78 -28.61
N VAL A 843 -2.80 -25.80 -29.16
CA VAL A 843 -1.34 -25.65 -29.01
C VAL A 843 -1.04 -24.46 -28.13
N ASP A 844 0.01 -24.56 -27.31
CA ASP A 844 0.47 -23.46 -26.46
C ASP A 844 0.89 -22.25 -27.30
N CYS A 845 0.44 -21.05 -26.92
CA CYS A 845 0.70 -19.82 -27.67
C CYS A 845 2.21 -19.45 -27.78
N SER A 846 3.06 -19.98 -26.88
CA SER A 846 4.48 -19.64 -26.79
C SER A 846 5.41 -20.74 -27.34
N SER A 847 5.06 -22.01 -27.18
CA SER A 847 5.93 -23.15 -27.50
C SER A 847 5.47 -23.99 -28.69
N ASN A 848 4.25 -23.74 -29.22
CA ASN A 848 3.59 -24.55 -30.25
C ASN A 848 3.48 -26.06 -29.90
N GLY A 849 3.73 -26.45 -28.65
CA GLY A 849 3.57 -27.82 -28.16
C GLY A 849 2.10 -28.14 -27.87
N GLN A 850 1.72 -29.42 -27.98
CA GLN A 850 0.45 -29.92 -27.45
C GLN A 850 0.62 -30.26 -25.97
N SER A 851 -0.20 -29.66 -25.11
CA SER A 851 -0.21 -29.87 -23.66
C SER A 851 -1.59 -29.55 -23.07
N ASP A 852 -1.77 -29.87 -21.78
CA ASP A 852 -2.87 -29.43 -20.93
C ASP A 852 -2.85 -27.91 -20.72
N SER A 853 -3.33 -27.17 -21.72
CA SER A 853 -3.30 -25.70 -21.69
C SER A 853 -4.63 -25.10 -21.24
N GLY A 854 -4.53 -23.91 -20.65
CA GLY A 854 -5.67 -23.04 -20.37
C GLY A 854 -6.31 -22.52 -21.65
N GLN A 855 -7.63 -22.45 -21.66
CA GLN A 855 -8.48 -22.07 -22.79
C GLN A 855 -9.48 -21.01 -22.32
N LEU A 856 -9.93 -20.19 -23.26
CA LEU A 856 -10.88 -19.10 -23.06
C LEU A 856 -11.95 -19.18 -24.13
N ALA A 857 -13.21 -18.99 -23.73
CA ALA A 857 -14.31 -18.84 -24.66
C ALA A 857 -15.38 -17.90 -24.10
N ASN A 858 -16.31 -17.51 -24.96
CA ASN A 858 -17.54 -16.85 -24.55
C ASN A 858 -18.77 -17.45 -25.24
N LEU A 859 -19.96 -17.15 -24.72
CA LEU A 859 -21.24 -17.58 -25.29
C LEU A 859 -22.25 -16.45 -25.16
N ASN A 860 -23.22 -16.39 -26.07
CA ASN A 860 -24.34 -15.47 -25.92
C ASN A 860 -25.27 -15.95 -24.79
N THR A 861 -25.71 -15.04 -23.93
CA THR A 861 -26.66 -15.36 -22.83
C THR A 861 -28.12 -15.41 -23.29
N ASP A 862 -28.40 -15.13 -24.57
CA ASP A 862 -29.73 -15.22 -25.14
C ASP A 862 -30.20 -16.68 -25.22
N THR A 863 -31.29 -16.94 -24.52
CA THR A 863 -31.89 -18.28 -24.37
C THR A 863 -33.12 -18.44 -25.25
N THR A 864 -33.47 -17.43 -26.03
CA THR A 864 -34.50 -17.51 -27.06
C THR A 864 -34.09 -18.45 -28.19
N ASN A 865 -35.01 -18.76 -29.10
CA ASN A 865 -34.78 -19.70 -30.20
C ASN A 865 -34.28 -21.09 -29.74
N GLY A 866 -34.83 -21.58 -28.61
CA GLY A 866 -34.43 -22.85 -28.01
C GLY A 866 -32.97 -22.90 -27.57
N GLY A 867 -32.37 -21.75 -27.23
CA GLY A 867 -31.00 -21.64 -26.73
C GLY A 867 -29.92 -21.65 -27.82
N VAL A 868 -30.27 -21.80 -29.10
CA VAL A 868 -29.30 -21.91 -30.21
C VAL A 868 -28.51 -20.61 -30.45
N ASN A 869 -29.04 -19.48 -29.99
CA ASN A 869 -28.36 -18.19 -30.09
C ASN A 869 -27.04 -18.15 -29.29
N ALA A 870 -26.83 -19.07 -28.33
CA ALA A 870 -25.56 -19.25 -27.63
C ALA A 870 -24.37 -19.36 -28.61
N GLN A 871 -24.54 -20.15 -29.69
CA GLN A 871 -23.50 -20.36 -30.72
C GLN A 871 -23.10 -19.07 -31.44
N ALA A 872 -24.01 -18.11 -31.61
CA ALA A 872 -23.69 -16.84 -32.27
C ALA A 872 -22.71 -15.98 -31.45
N GLY A 873 -22.62 -16.23 -30.15
CA GLY A 873 -21.65 -15.60 -29.26
C GLY A 873 -20.38 -16.40 -29.03
N TYR A 874 -20.23 -17.59 -29.63
CA TYR A 874 -19.06 -18.43 -29.41
C TYR A 874 -17.83 -17.93 -30.15
N ALA A 875 -16.91 -17.33 -29.42
CA ALA A 875 -15.53 -17.15 -29.82
C ALA A 875 -14.62 -17.83 -28.79
N ALA A 876 -13.49 -18.34 -29.25
CA ALA A 876 -12.48 -18.95 -28.41
C ALA A 876 -11.09 -18.47 -28.83
N LEU A 877 -10.14 -18.46 -27.89
CA LEU A 877 -8.76 -18.14 -28.20
C LEU A 877 -8.15 -19.24 -29.10
N PRO A 878 -7.43 -18.90 -30.19
CA PRO A 878 -6.94 -19.89 -31.15
C PRO A 878 -5.74 -20.73 -30.65
N CYS A 879 -5.22 -20.44 -29.46
CA CYS A 879 -4.10 -21.14 -28.82
C CYS A 879 -4.30 -21.18 -27.30
N GLY A 880 -3.51 -22.01 -26.59
CA GLY A 880 -3.60 -22.20 -25.15
C GLY A 880 -2.67 -21.30 -24.33
N LEU A 881 -3.11 -20.95 -23.12
CA LEU A 881 -2.42 -20.08 -22.15
C LEU A 881 -2.25 -20.78 -20.79
N SER A 882 -1.33 -20.35 -19.94
CA SER A 882 -1.12 -20.94 -18.61
C SER A 882 -1.87 -20.20 -17.48
N GLN A 883 -3.09 -20.62 -17.11
CA GLN A 883 -3.94 -19.95 -16.09
C GLN A 883 -4.54 -18.58 -16.50
N PRO A 884 -5.23 -18.48 -17.65
CA PRO A 884 -5.82 -17.22 -18.08
C PRO A 884 -7.02 -16.77 -17.20
N ARG A 885 -7.28 -15.47 -17.18
CA ARG A 885 -8.39 -14.82 -16.44
C ARG A 885 -9.19 -13.88 -17.35
N LEU A 886 -10.43 -13.55 -16.99
CA LEU A 886 -11.35 -12.75 -17.80
C LEU A 886 -12.03 -11.67 -16.96
N ALA A 887 -12.18 -10.47 -17.53
CA ALA A 887 -12.93 -9.40 -16.90
C ALA A 887 -13.75 -8.65 -17.94
N TYR A 888 -15.08 -8.80 -17.88
CA TYR A 888 -16.00 -8.10 -18.76
C TYR A 888 -16.64 -6.92 -18.03
N SER A 889 -16.90 -5.85 -18.78
CA SER A 889 -17.76 -4.80 -18.26
C SER A 889 -19.17 -5.30 -18.21
N LEU A 890 -19.79 -5.19 -17.03
CA LEU A 890 -21.14 -5.68 -16.82
C LEU A 890 -22.14 -4.97 -17.75
N LEU A 891 -21.91 -3.70 -18.08
CA LEU A 891 -22.82 -2.89 -18.91
C LEU A 891 -22.18 -2.21 -20.13
N ALA A 892 -20.87 -1.97 -20.15
CA ALA A 892 -20.25 -1.33 -21.30
C ALA A 892 -20.30 -2.21 -22.57
N HIS A 893 -20.14 -1.57 -23.72
CA HIS A 893 -20.30 -2.19 -25.03
C HIS A 893 -18.97 -2.30 -25.79
N GLY A 894 -18.84 -3.35 -26.61
CA GLY A 894 -17.78 -3.51 -27.61
C GLY A 894 -16.43 -3.96 -27.04
N SER A 895 -15.60 -2.99 -26.66
CA SER A 895 -14.14 -3.14 -26.55
C SER A 895 -13.56 -2.96 -25.14
N ALA A 896 -14.40 -2.61 -24.15
CA ALA A 896 -14.01 -2.42 -22.75
C ALA A 896 -14.01 -3.74 -21.94
N ASN A 897 -13.48 -4.80 -22.54
CA ASN A 897 -13.41 -6.13 -21.94
C ASN A 897 -12.01 -6.70 -22.15
N PHE A 898 -11.53 -7.48 -21.19
CA PHE A 898 -10.14 -7.90 -21.16
C PHE A 898 -9.98 -9.34 -20.73
N TYR A 899 -8.85 -9.93 -21.12
CA TYR A 899 -8.32 -11.16 -20.57
C TYR A 899 -6.87 -10.97 -20.16
N LEU A 900 -6.42 -11.72 -19.16
CA LEU A 900 -5.02 -11.75 -18.74
C LEU A 900 -4.30 -12.88 -19.48
N ASP A 901 -3.23 -12.51 -20.19
CA ASP A 901 -2.20 -13.40 -20.71
C ASP A 901 -1.11 -13.57 -19.64
N PRO A 902 -1.10 -14.71 -18.92
CA PRO A 902 -0.29 -14.90 -17.73
C PRO A 902 1.19 -15.13 -18.02
N ALA A 903 1.57 -15.57 -19.24
CA ALA A 903 2.96 -15.87 -19.58
C ALA A 903 3.90 -14.67 -19.37
N GLN A 904 3.37 -13.47 -19.61
CA GLN A 904 4.06 -12.19 -19.37
C GLN A 904 3.23 -11.25 -18.48
N ARG A 905 2.14 -11.73 -17.88
CA ARG A 905 1.17 -10.96 -17.08
C ARG A 905 0.60 -9.75 -17.85
N LEU A 906 0.31 -9.93 -19.13
CA LEU A 906 -0.16 -8.88 -20.04
C LEU A 906 -1.67 -8.87 -20.16
N VAL A 907 -2.26 -7.69 -20.16
CA VAL A 907 -3.70 -7.50 -20.38
C VAL A 907 -3.97 -7.32 -21.86
N ARG A 908 -4.88 -8.13 -22.39
CA ARG A 908 -5.26 -8.14 -23.81
C ARG A 908 -6.78 -7.98 -23.95
N GLN A 909 -7.22 -7.46 -25.09
CA GLN A 909 -8.61 -7.07 -25.30
C GLN A 909 -9.50 -8.25 -25.71
N VAL A 910 -10.76 -8.19 -25.28
CA VAL A 910 -11.87 -9.00 -25.78
C VAL A 910 -12.88 -8.05 -26.44
N GLN A 911 -13.14 -8.26 -27.73
CA GLN A 911 -14.23 -7.59 -28.44
C GLN A 911 -15.48 -8.45 -28.28
N LEU A 912 -16.63 -7.85 -28.00
CA LEU A 912 -17.93 -8.56 -27.89
C LEU A 912 -18.92 -8.20 -29.01
N ASP A 913 -18.52 -7.35 -29.95
CA ASP A 913 -19.36 -6.95 -31.09
C ASP A 913 -18.49 -6.67 -32.35
N PRO A 914 -18.30 -7.66 -33.25
CA PRO A 914 -18.59 -9.08 -33.03
C PRO A 914 -17.61 -9.71 -32.01
N PRO A 915 -17.97 -10.84 -31.35
CA PRO A 915 -17.10 -11.54 -30.43
C PRO A 915 -15.74 -11.97 -31.01
N ALA A 916 -14.65 -11.57 -30.37
CA ALA A 916 -13.28 -11.98 -30.71
C ALA A 916 -12.32 -11.78 -29.53
N PHE A 917 -11.35 -12.69 -29.38
CA PHE A 917 -10.22 -12.54 -28.46
C PHE A 917 -9.00 -12.05 -29.24
N ALA A 918 -8.31 -11.01 -28.73
CA ALA A 918 -7.03 -10.59 -29.32
C ALA A 918 -6.02 -11.74 -29.28
N ASP A 919 -5.23 -11.96 -30.33
CA ASP A 919 -4.23 -13.03 -30.38
C ASP A 919 -2.93 -12.61 -29.67
N PRO A 920 -2.44 -13.36 -28.65
CA PRO A 920 -1.18 -13.04 -27.96
C PRO A 920 0.03 -12.93 -28.90
N ARG A 921 0.03 -13.67 -30.01
CA ARG A 921 1.11 -13.67 -31.00
C ARG A 921 1.21 -12.34 -31.77
N ALA A 922 0.18 -11.50 -31.71
CA ALA A 922 0.22 -10.14 -32.25
C ALA A 922 1.06 -9.18 -31.40
N GLN A 923 1.44 -9.57 -30.17
CA GLN A 923 2.27 -8.79 -29.25
C GLN A 923 1.73 -7.38 -28.98
N ARG A 924 0.42 -7.31 -28.77
CA ARG A 924 -0.31 -6.10 -28.43
C ARG A 924 -1.02 -6.23 -27.10
N ALA A 925 -0.75 -5.32 -26.18
CA ALA A 925 -1.29 -5.32 -24.84
C ALA A 925 -1.75 -3.93 -24.40
N PHE A 926 -2.66 -3.89 -23.43
CA PHE A 926 -3.23 -2.68 -22.85
C PHE A 926 -2.61 -2.33 -21.49
N GLY A 927 -1.71 -3.18 -20.99
CA GLY A 927 -0.99 -2.99 -19.73
C GLY A 927 -0.48 -4.32 -19.20
N ALA A 928 0.16 -4.30 -18.03
CA ALA A 928 0.74 -5.48 -17.41
C ALA A 928 0.58 -5.47 -15.88
N PHE A 929 0.52 -6.66 -15.28
CA PHE A 929 0.60 -6.87 -13.83
C PHE A 929 2.01 -7.30 -13.41
N ASN A 930 2.34 -7.07 -12.14
CA ASN A 930 3.63 -7.41 -11.56
C ASN A 930 3.68 -8.86 -11.07
N LEU A 931 2.56 -9.36 -10.55
CA LEU A 931 2.41 -10.70 -10.00
C LEU A 931 1.41 -11.50 -10.82
N ASP A 932 1.44 -12.82 -10.64
CA ASP A 932 0.42 -13.68 -11.23
C ASP A 932 -0.94 -13.38 -10.60
N SER A 933 -2.03 -13.68 -11.30
CA SER A 933 -3.38 -13.30 -10.88
C SER A 933 -4.23 -14.50 -10.47
N THR A 934 -4.76 -14.43 -9.26
CA THR A 934 -5.77 -15.37 -8.75
C THR A 934 -7.20 -14.93 -9.03
N ALA A 935 -7.45 -13.62 -9.15
CA ALA A 935 -8.72 -13.03 -9.56
C ALA A 935 -8.46 -11.76 -10.36
N LEU A 936 -9.19 -11.57 -11.47
CA LEU A 936 -9.12 -10.37 -12.31
C LEU A 936 -10.50 -9.71 -12.36
N LEU A 937 -10.57 -8.44 -12.00
CA LEU A 937 -11.82 -7.69 -11.92
C LEU A 937 -11.75 -6.46 -12.80
N LEU A 938 -12.87 -6.08 -13.43
CA LEU A 938 -13.04 -4.78 -14.04
C LEU A 938 -13.84 -3.87 -13.12
N HIS A 939 -13.16 -2.88 -12.56
CA HIS A 939 -13.76 -1.87 -11.69
C HIS A 939 -14.65 -0.91 -12.52
N PRO A 940 -15.79 -0.43 -11.97
CA PRO A 940 -16.62 0.65 -12.50
C PRO A 940 -15.91 1.84 -13.14
N SER A 941 -14.74 2.20 -12.63
CA SER A 941 -13.93 3.32 -13.11
C SER A 941 -13.11 3.01 -14.37
N GLY A 942 -13.25 1.81 -14.95
CA GLY A 942 -12.46 1.32 -16.09
C GLY A 942 -11.08 0.77 -15.73
N ARG A 943 -10.77 0.61 -14.43
CA ARG A 943 -9.50 0.04 -13.94
C ARG A 943 -9.62 -1.47 -13.79
N LEU A 944 -8.53 -2.19 -14.08
CA LEU A 944 -8.44 -3.61 -13.77
C LEU A 944 -7.81 -3.82 -12.40
N ILE A 945 -8.35 -4.76 -11.64
CA ILE A 945 -7.84 -5.15 -10.32
C ILE A 945 -7.42 -6.61 -10.39
N SER A 946 -6.22 -6.91 -9.90
CA SER A 946 -5.73 -8.27 -9.73
C SER A 946 -5.50 -8.56 -8.24
N ILE A 947 -5.73 -9.80 -7.83
CA ILE A 947 -5.35 -10.30 -6.51
C ILE A 947 -4.28 -11.39 -6.67
N HIS A 948 -3.22 -11.33 -5.88
CA HIS A 948 -2.21 -12.39 -5.79
C HIS A 948 -2.29 -13.07 -4.43
N GLN A 949 -2.67 -14.35 -4.43
CA GLN A 949 -2.88 -15.14 -3.22
C GLN A 949 -1.61 -15.35 -2.41
N GLU A 950 -0.49 -15.72 -3.06
CA GLU A 950 0.74 -16.11 -2.37
C GLU A 950 1.39 -14.94 -1.63
N SER A 951 1.41 -13.76 -2.26
CA SER A 951 1.99 -12.56 -1.65
C SER A 951 1.00 -11.72 -0.85
N HIS A 952 -0.30 -12.10 -0.82
CA HIS A 952 -1.35 -11.33 -0.16
C HIS A 952 -1.45 -9.88 -0.68
N LYS A 953 -1.38 -9.71 -2.01
CA LYS A 953 -1.36 -8.40 -2.68
C LYS A 953 -2.61 -8.16 -3.51
N MET A 954 -2.95 -6.89 -3.62
CA MET A 954 -3.87 -6.37 -4.62
C MET A 954 -3.06 -5.53 -5.60
N GLU A 955 -3.42 -5.54 -6.87
CA GLU A 955 -2.84 -4.68 -7.89
C GLU A 955 -3.92 -3.93 -8.64
N THR A 956 -3.68 -2.66 -8.94
CA THR A 956 -4.60 -1.84 -9.72
C THR A 956 -3.89 -1.35 -10.98
N LEU A 957 -4.46 -1.67 -12.14
CA LEU A 957 -3.98 -1.26 -13.45
C LEU A 957 -4.98 -0.31 -14.08
N GLN A 958 -4.50 0.83 -14.58
CA GLN A 958 -5.22 1.62 -15.56
C GLN A 958 -4.83 1.12 -16.96
N PRO A 959 -5.73 0.45 -17.69
CA PRO A 959 -5.45 0.05 -19.06
C PRO A 959 -5.18 1.29 -19.92
N SER A 960 -4.24 1.19 -20.86
CA SER A 960 -4.00 2.21 -21.87
C SER A 960 -5.21 2.37 -22.78
N ASP A 961 -5.46 3.56 -23.31
CA ASP A 961 -6.54 3.76 -24.29
C ASP A 961 -6.21 3.13 -25.66
N VAL A 962 -4.93 2.84 -25.91
CA VAL A 962 -4.43 2.29 -27.18
C VAL A 962 -3.55 1.07 -26.92
N ALA A 963 -3.66 0.07 -27.78
CA ALA A 963 -2.82 -1.12 -27.71
C ALA A 963 -1.33 -0.78 -27.90
N LEU A 964 -0.52 -1.08 -26.88
CA LEU A 964 0.93 -0.91 -26.85
C LEU A 964 1.62 -2.18 -27.36
N SER A 965 2.93 -2.08 -27.65
CA SER A 965 3.75 -3.29 -27.77
C SER A 965 3.85 -3.98 -26.40
N ASP A 966 4.03 -5.29 -26.36
CA ASP A 966 4.19 -6.03 -25.10
C ASP A 966 5.34 -5.45 -24.22
N ALA A 967 6.46 -5.02 -24.84
CA ALA A 967 7.57 -4.38 -24.13
C ALA A 967 7.24 -2.99 -23.56
N ASP A 968 6.49 -2.18 -24.32
CA ASP A 968 6.02 -0.87 -23.84
C ASP A 968 4.98 -1.03 -22.71
N ALA A 969 4.10 -2.02 -22.79
CA ALA A 969 3.11 -2.29 -21.75
C ALA A 969 3.78 -2.60 -20.40
N LEU A 970 4.84 -3.42 -20.41
CA LEU A 970 5.60 -3.82 -19.22
C LEU A 970 6.35 -2.67 -18.53
N THR A 971 6.53 -1.53 -19.20
CA THR A 971 7.33 -0.40 -18.67
C THR A 971 6.51 0.89 -18.50
N ARG A 972 5.51 1.10 -19.37
CA ARG A 972 4.73 2.35 -19.45
C ARG A 972 3.29 2.21 -18.93
N SER A 973 2.77 0.99 -18.82
CA SER A 973 1.41 0.71 -18.34
C SER A 973 1.42 -0.50 -17.41
N LEU A 974 2.20 -0.36 -16.33
CA LEU A 974 2.37 -1.38 -15.30
C LEU A 974 1.43 -1.11 -14.12
N ALA A 975 0.84 -2.16 -13.57
CA ALA A 975 -0.06 -2.08 -12.43
C ALA A 975 0.67 -1.55 -11.18
N GLN A 976 -0.09 -0.89 -10.30
CA GLN A 976 0.39 -0.48 -8.98
C GLN A 976 0.14 -1.59 -7.95
N LEU A 977 1.14 -1.90 -7.13
CA LEU A 977 1.02 -2.86 -6.02
C LEU A 977 0.42 -2.21 -4.77
N HIS A 978 -0.47 -2.94 -4.12
CA HIS A 978 -1.24 -2.53 -2.94
C HIS A 978 -1.32 -3.66 -1.89
N ALA A 979 -1.67 -3.28 -0.66
CA ALA A 979 -1.84 -4.18 0.50
C ALA A 979 -0.58 -5.01 0.85
N GLY A 980 -0.70 -5.95 1.77
CA GLY A 980 0.33 -6.90 2.16
C GLY A 980 -0.24 -7.89 3.17
N GLN A 981 0.56 -8.86 3.62
CA GLN A 981 0.06 -9.88 4.53
C GLN A 981 -0.30 -9.31 5.91
N GLY A 982 -1.51 -9.57 6.39
CA GLY A 982 -1.91 -9.23 7.76
C GLY A 982 -3.41 -9.23 8.01
N THR A 983 -3.77 -9.06 9.28
CA THR A 983 -5.16 -9.15 9.78
C THR A 983 -5.80 -7.79 10.06
N ARG A 984 -5.04 -6.69 10.03
CA ARG A 984 -5.58 -5.33 10.18
C ARG A 984 -6.38 -4.90 8.92
N PRO A 985 -7.37 -4.00 9.03
CA PRO A 985 -7.93 -3.32 7.87
C PRO A 985 -6.84 -2.75 6.95
N GLY A 986 -6.93 -3.05 5.66
CA GLY A 986 -5.95 -2.67 4.64
C GLY A 986 -4.94 -3.78 4.31
N LEU A 987 -4.88 -4.83 5.12
CA LEU A 987 -3.98 -5.99 4.91
C LEU A 987 -4.80 -7.24 4.59
N LEU A 988 -4.25 -8.11 3.76
CA LEU A 988 -4.89 -9.33 3.28
C LEU A 988 -4.27 -10.57 3.95
N THR A 989 -5.07 -11.60 4.18
CA THR A 989 -4.64 -12.90 4.70
C THR A 989 -5.35 -14.01 3.94
N ALA A 990 -4.57 -14.78 3.18
CA ALA A 990 -5.05 -15.86 2.31
C ALA A 990 -6.28 -15.44 1.44
N PRO A 991 -6.14 -14.39 0.60
CA PRO A 991 -7.23 -14.00 -0.28
C PRO A 991 -7.46 -15.10 -1.34
N VAL A 992 -8.73 -15.38 -1.63
CA VAL A 992 -9.16 -16.48 -2.51
C VAL A 992 -9.86 -15.96 -3.75
N ALA A 993 -10.76 -14.99 -3.58
CA ALA A 993 -11.54 -14.39 -4.64
C ALA A 993 -11.84 -12.94 -4.29
N ALA A 994 -12.29 -12.17 -5.27
CA ALA A 994 -12.69 -10.80 -5.05
C ALA A 994 -13.82 -10.41 -6.02
N ALA A 995 -14.57 -9.37 -5.67
CA ALA A 995 -15.67 -8.85 -6.47
C ALA A 995 -15.76 -7.34 -6.29
N VAL A 996 -16.38 -6.64 -7.24
CA VAL A 996 -16.59 -5.19 -7.14
C VAL A 996 -18.08 -4.90 -7.10
N SER A 997 -18.52 -4.11 -6.13
CA SER A 997 -19.89 -3.63 -6.04
C SER A 997 -20.17 -2.50 -7.06
N ALA A 998 -21.45 -2.22 -7.32
CA ALA A 998 -21.85 -1.15 -8.24
C ALA A 998 -21.36 0.25 -7.82
N ASP A 999 -21.16 0.49 -6.52
CA ASP A 999 -20.61 1.73 -5.95
C ASP A 999 -19.08 1.73 -5.82
N GLY A 1000 -18.39 0.79 -6.48
CA GLY A 1000 -16.92 0.76 -6.59
C GLY A 1000 -16.19 0.23 -5.36
N VAL A 1001 -16.87 -0.51 -4.48
CA VAL A 1001 -16.22 -1.18 -3.34
C VAL A 1001 -15.60 -2.48 -3.83
N VAL A 1002 -14.31 -2.65 -3.58
CA VAL A 1002 -13.59 -3.90 -3.81
C VAL A 1002 -13.78 -4.77 -2.58
N LEU A 1003 -14.43 -5.92 -2.76
CA LEU A 1003 -14.62 -6.91 -1.72
C LEU A 1003 -13.64 -8.06 -1.96
N VAL A 1004 -12.86 -8.42 -0.94
CA VAL A 1004 -11.91 -9.52 -1.00
C VAL A 1004 -12.35 -10.62 -0.04
N LEU A 1005 -12.54 -11.83 -0.56
CA LEU A 1005 -12.84 -13.03 0.19
C LEU A 1005 -11.54 -13.66 0.68
N GLU A 1006 -11.38 -13.74 2.00
CA GLU A 1006 -10.20 -14.26 2.68
C GLU A 1006 -10.57 -15.57 3.39
N ALA A 1007 -9.86 -16.65 3.07
CA ALA A 1007 -10.06 -17.94 3.75
C ALA A 1007 -9.50 -17.93 5.19
N GLY A 1008 -8.67 -16.95 5.53
CA GLY A 1008 -7.93 -16.96 6.79
C GLY A 1008 -6.81 -18.00 6.81
N ASN A 1009 -6.03 -18.04 7.90
CA ASN A 1009 -4.87 -18.93 8.04
C ASN A 1009 -4.81 -19.67 9.38
N GLY A 1010 -5.97 -19.91 10.01
CA GLY A 1010 -6.08 -20.66 11.26
C GLY A 1010 -6.69 -19.84 12.39
N ALA A 1011 -6.23 -20.06 13.63
CA ALA A 1011 -6.78 -19.40 14.81
C ALA A 1011 -6.56 -17.88 14.83
N ASP A 1012 -5.47 -17.42 14.19
CA ASP A 1012 -5.05 -16.01 14.22
C ASP A 1012 -5.75 -15.15 13.14
N ALA A 1013 -6.30 -15.77 12.10
CA ALA A 1013 -7.11 -15.10 11.08
C ALA A 1013 -8.27 -15.99 10.63
N LEU A 1014 -9.49 -15.61 11.05
CA LEU A 1014 -10.73 -16.26 10.66
C LEU A 1014 -11.12 -15.88 9.22
N PRO A 1015 -11.84 -16.75 8.50
CA PRO A 1015 -12.39 -16.40 7.20
C PRO A 1015 -13.27 -15.16 7.27
N ARG A 1016 -13.11 -14.26 6.30
CA ARG A 1016 -13.81 -12.97 6.27
C ARG A 1016 -13.96 -12.44 4.85
N ILE A 1017 -14.84 -11.47 4.70
CA ILE A 1017 -14.87 -10.57 3.54
C ILE A 1017 -14.41 -9.20 4.03
N GLN A 1018 -13.41 -8.63 3.36
CA GLN A 1018 -12.90 -7.30 3.63
C GLN A 1018 -13.27 -6.34 2.50
N ALA A 1019 -13.61 -5.10 2.88
CA ALA A 1019 -13.94 -4.05 1.92
C ALA A 1019 -12.82 -3.02 1.80
N MET A 1020 -12.51 -2.63 0.56
CA MET A 1020 -11.43 -1.72 0.20
C MET A 1020 -11.83 -0.82 -0.99
N ASP A 1021 -11.10 0.29 -1.18
CA ASP A 1021 -11.14 1.06 -2.41
C ASP A 1021 -10.09 0.57 -3.43
N ILE A 1022 -10.00 1.24 -4.58
CA ILE A 1022 -9.04 0.91 -5.65
C ILE A 1022 -7.57 1.10 -5.26
N GLY A 1023 -7.28 1.84 -4.18
CA GLY A 1023 -5.93 2.00 -3.62
C GLY A 1023 -5.63 1.00 -2.51
N ALA A 1024 -6.53 0.05 -2.26
CA ALA A 1024 -6.56 -0.86 -1.12
C ALA A 1024 -6.60 -0.15 0.25
N ASN A 1025 -7.16 1.06 0.33
CA ASN A 1025 -7.52 1.64 1.61
C ASN A 1025 -8.80 0.96 2.11
N ALA A 1026 -8.84 0.54 3.38
CA ALA A 1026 -10.01 -0.18 3.89
C ALA A 1026 -11.24 0.71 4.00
N VAL A 1027 -12.41 0.17 3.67
CA VAL A 1027 -13.70 0.87 3.60
C VAL A 1027 -14.62 0.34 4.69
N GLN A 1028 -15.29 1.24 5.42
CA GLN A 1028 -16.29 0.88 6.43
C GLN A 1028 -17.62 0.41 5.79
N TYR A 1029 -17.57 -0.67 5.03
CA TYR A 1029 -18.72 -1.17 4.27
C TYR A 1029 -19.71 -1.95 5.14
N PHE A 1030 -19.22 -2.65 6.18
CA PHE A 1030 -20.00 -3.54 7.03
C PHE A 1030 -20.45 -2.86 8.33
N GLY A 1031 -21.18 -1.74 8.21
CA GLY A 1031 -21.46 -0.84 9.34
C GLY A 1031 -22.20 -1.43 10.55
N ARG A 1032 -22.73 -2.65 10.47
CA ARG A 1032 -23.36 -3.38 11.59
C ARG A 1032 -22.50 -4.51 12.18
N GLN A 1033 -21.24 -4.62 11.76
CA GLN A 1033 -20.26 -5.53 12.32
C GLN A 1033 -19.46 -4.87 13.45
N PRO A 1034 -18.90 -5.65 14.41
CA PRO A 1034 -18.04 -5.09 15.47
C PRO A 1034 -16.81 -4.33 14.92
N VAL A 1035 -16.31 -4.78 13.77
CA VAL A 1035 -15.26 -4.10 13.00
C VAL A 1035 -15.86 -3.80 11.63
N PRO A 1036 -16.15 -2.53 11.28
CA PRO A 1036 -16.97 -2.18 10.12
C PRO A 1036 -16.29 -2.41 8.76
N TYR A 1037 -15.04 -2.87 8.75
CA TYR A 1037 -14.27 -3.24 7.57
C TYR A 1037 -14.43 -4.71 7.17
N PHE A 1038 -14.95 -5.55 8.08
CA PHE A 1038 -14.98 -7.00 7.92
C PHE A 1038 -16.37 -7.58 8.14
N LEU A 1039 -16.78 -8.48 7.25
CA LEU A 1039 -17.81 -9.46 7.53
C LEU A 1039 -17.12 -10.81 7.82
N ARG A 1040 -17.16 -11.26 9.08
CA ARG A 1040 -16.63 -12.58 9.44
C ARG A 1040 -17.57 -13.67 8.92
N LEU A 1041 -16.99 -14.75 8.41
CA LEU A 1041 -17.75 -15.90 7.92
C LEU A 1041 -17.69 -17.05 8.93
N GLY A 1042 -18.80 -17.76 9.13
CA GLY A 1042 -18.81 -19.11 9.73
C GLY A 1042 -18.41 -19.24 11.20
N ALA A 1043 -19.05 -18.52 12.13
CA ALA A 1043 -18.75 -18.58 13.58
C ALA A 1043 -19.05 -19.95 14.29
N GLY A 1044 -19.17 -21.06 13.57
CA GLY A 1044 -19.44 -22.39 14.15
C GLY A 1044 -18.85 -23.61 13.42
N SER A 1045 -18.39 -23.49 12.16
CA SER A 1045 -17.83 -24.60 11.36
C SER A 1045 -16.65 -24.22 10.45
N ALA A 1046 -16.09 -23.01 10.60
CA ALA A 1046 -15.07 -22.44 9.70
C ALA A 1046 -13.84 -23.31 9.45
N ALA A 1047 -13.54 -24.29 10.31
CA ALA A 1047 -12.38 -25.19 10.14
C ALA A 1047 -12.55 -26.23 9.00
N THR A 1048 -13.74 -26.42 8.43
CA THR A 1048 -14.01 -27.49 7.43
C THR A 1048 -14.54 -27.01 6.08
N ARG A 1049 -14.68 -25.70 5.88
CA ARG A 1049 -15.26 -25.12 4.65
C ARG A 1049 -14.17 -24.53 3.77
N THR A 1050 -14.14 -24.92 2.50
CA THR A 1050 -13.25 -24.36 1.48
C THR A 1050 -14.03 -23.35 0.65
N TYR A 1051 -13.59 -22.09 0.69
CA TYR A 1051 -14.11 -21.02 -0.14
C TYR A 1051 -13.55 -21.11 -1.55
N LEU A 1052 -14.38 -20.84 -2.55
CA LEU A 1052 -14.02 -20.99 -3.96
C LEU A 1052 -14.06 -19.67 -4.72
N ASP A 1053 -15.18 -18.94 -4.63
CA ASP A 1053 -15.40 -17.76 -5.45
C ASP A 1053 -16.42 -16.80 -4.81
N MET A 1054 -16.47 -15.55 -5.30
CA MET A 1054 -17.39 -14.52 -4.83
C MET A 1054 -17.87 -13.60 -5.97
N ALA A 1055 -19.15 -13.23 -5.96
CA ALA A 1055 -19.68 -12.16 -6.80
C ALA A 1055 -20.64 -11.24 -6.03
N VAL A 1056 -20.94 -10.08 -6.60
CA VAL A 1056 -21.78 -9.06 -5.99
C VAL A 1056 -22.82 -8.61 -7.00
N ASP A 1057 -24.09 -8.53 -6.59
CA ASP A 1057 -25.13 -7.96 -7.44
C ASP A 1057 -25.17 -6.42 -7.36
N ALA A 1058 -25.92 -5.80 -8.27
CA ALA A 1058 -26.07 -4.35 -8.32
C ALA A 1058 -26.71 -3.72 -7.06
N SER A 1059 -27.31 -4.53 -6.17
CA SER A 1059 -27.90 -4.06 -4.90
C SER A 1059 -26.92 -4.16 -3.72
N GLY A 1060 -25.78 -4.82 -3.90
CA GLY A 1060 -24.82 -5.11 -2.84
C GLY A 1060 -25.07 -6.42 -2.08
N PHE A 1061 -25.88 -7.36 -2.62
CA PHE A 1061 -25.85 -8.73 -2.11
C PHE A 1061 -24.59 -9.44 -2.57
N ILE A 1062 -23.97 -10.17 -1.64
CA ILE A 1062 -22.67 -10.81 -1.82
C ILE A 1062 -22.89 -12.32 -1.87
N TYR A 1063 -22.52 -12.96 -2.97
CA TYR A 1063 -22.69 -14.37 -3.24
C TYR A 1063 -21.36 -15.07 -3.03
N VAL A 1064 -21.30 -16.06 -2.16
CA VAL A 1064 -20.08 -16.80 -1.82
C VAL A 1064 -20.27 -18.26 -2.17
N LEU A 1065 -19.40 -18.76 -3.04
CA LEU A 1065 -19.32 -20.18 -3.38
C LEU A 1065 -18.33 -20.88 -2.45
N SER A 1066 -18.74 -22.02 -1.89
CA SER A 1066 -17.89 -22.83 -1.04
C SER A 1066 -18.28 -24.29 -1.08
N TYR A 1067 -17.45 -25.18 -0.55
CA TYR A 1067 -17.82 -26.56 -0.27
C TYR A 1067 -17.32 -27.03 1.09
N GLU A 1068 -17.96 -28.07 1.61
CA GLU A 1068 -17.54 -28.79 2.81
C GLU A 1068 -17.32 -30.27 2.48
N GLY A 1069 -16.31 -30.89 3.09
CA GLY A 1069 -15.93 -32.28 2.81
C GLY A 1069 -14.96 -32.42 1.62
N SER A 1070 -14.80 -33.63 1.07
CA SER A 1070 -13.88 -33.90 -0.04
C SER A 1070 -14.41 -34.96 -1.00
N GLY A 1071 -13.91 -34.94 -2.25
CA GLY A 1071 -14.24 -35.90 -3.30
C GLY A 1071 -15.75 -35.99 -3.57
N ALA A 1072 -16.25 -37.22 -3.80
CA ALA A 1072 -17.66 -37.48 -4.07
C ALA A 1072 -18.60 -37.05 -2.92
N GLY A 1073 -18.10 -36.98 -1.68
CA GLY A 1073 -18.87 -36.58 -0.50
C GLY A 1073 -18.99 -35.07 -0.28
N ALA A 1074 -18.28 -34.25 -1.07
CA ALA A 1074 -18.30 -32.80 -0.88
C ALA A 1074 -19.69 -32.18 -1.11
N VAL A 1075 -20.14 -31.28 -0.24
CA VAL A 1075 -21.40 -30.54 -0.41
C VAL A 1075 -21.07 -29.09 -0.75
N TYR A 1076 -21.52 -28.65 -1.92
CA TYR A 1076 -21.32 -27.28 -2.38
C TYR A 1076 -22.44 -26.37 -1.91
N TRP A 1077 -22.10 -25.13 -1.58
CA TRP A 1077 -23.00 -24.12 -1.03
C TRP A 1077 -22.84 -22.80 -1.76
N LEU A 1078 -23.97 -22.22 -2.13
CA LEU A 1078 -24.09 -20.81 -2.50
C LEU A 1078 -24.71 -20.06 -1.32
N ASP A 1079 -23.89 -19.29 -0.61
CA ASP A 1079 -24.31 -18.46 0.52
C ASP A 1079 -24.45 -17.00 0.08
N ILE A 1080 -25.50 -16.33 0.55
CA ILE A 1080 -25.76 -14.93 0.22
C ILE A 1080 -25.69 -14.08 1.48
N TYR A 1081 -24.92 -13.01 1.43
CA TYR A 1081 -24.70 -12.04 2.51
C TYR A 1081 -25.08 -10.62 2.06
N ARG A 1082 -25.13 -9.67 2.99
CA ARG A 1082 -25.30 -8.24 2.71
C ARG A 1082 -24.48 -7.37 3.66
N ALA A 1083 -24.13 -6.17 3.22
CA ALA A 1083 -23.26 -5.27 3.97
C ALA A 1083 -23.85 -4.83 5.34
N ASP A 1084 -25.17 -4.63 5.40
CA ASP A 1084 -25.88 -4.10 6.56
C ASP A 1084 -26.39 -5.18 7.55
N GLN A 1085 -26.01 -6.44 7.35
CA GLN A 1085 -26.49 -7.52 8.22
C GLN A 1085 -25.84 -7.49 9.60
N PRO A 1086 -26.59 -7.80 10.68
CA PRO A 1086 -26.00 -8.13 11.96
C PRO A 1086 -25.48 -9.57 11.95
N GLY A 1087 -24.36 -9.81 12.65
CA GLY A 1087 -23.81 -11.15 12.83
C GLY A 1087 -23.17 -11.75 11.56
N THR A 1088 -22.86 -13.05 11.61
CA THR A 1088 -21.96 -13.73 10.66
C THR A 1088 -22.64 -14.82 9.83
N ALA A 1089 -23.93 -15.07 10.04
CA ALA A 1089 -24.69 -16.07 9.28
C ALA A 1089 -25.10 -15.51 7.90
N PRO A 1090 -25.18 -16.35 6.85
CA PRO A 1090 -25.72 -15.94 5.57
C PRO A 1090 -27.20 -15.55 5.69
N VAL A 1091 -27.65 -14.62 4.84
CA VAL A 1091 -29.07 -14.28 4.67
C VAL A 1091 -29.84 -15.51 4.22
N CYS A 1092 -29.32 -16.23 3.22
CA CYS A 1092 -29.84 -17.52 2.77
C CYS A 1092 -28.72 -18.36 2.15
N SER A 1093 -28.98 -19.67 2.04
CA SER A 1093 -28.02 -20.66 1.55
C SER A 1093 -28.71 -21.63 0.60
N THR A 1094 -28.08 -21.93 -0.53
CA THR A 1094 -28.52 -22.94 -1.49
C THR A 1094 -27.50 -24.08 -1.55
N PRO A 1095 -27.85 -25.31 -1.14
CA PRO A 1095 -26.97 -26.47 -1.26
C PRO A 1095 -26.94 -27.04 -2.68
N ASN A 1096 -25.92 -27.85 -2.97
CA ASN A 1096 -25.73 -28.62 -4.22
C ASN A 1096 -25.57 -27.77 -5.49
N VAL A 1097 -24.99 -26.57 -5.36
CA VAL A 1097 -24.54 -25.74 -6.50
C VAL A 1097 -23.11 -26.18 -6.86
N ASN A 1098 -22.98 -27.32 -7.53
CA ASN A 1098 -21.68 -27.94 -7.82
C ASN A 1098 -20.92 -27.17 -8.93
N ALA A 1099 -20.09 -26.22 -8.52
CA ALA A 1099 -19.36 -25.33 -9.42
C ALA A 1099 -17.98 -24.96 -8.87
N GLY A 1100 -17.10 -24.47 -9.75
CA GLY A 1100 -15.78 -23.93 -9.38
C GLY A 1100 -15.74 -22.41 -9.28
N ALA A 1101 -16.57 -21.72 -10.07
CA ALA A 1101 -16.63 -20.26 -10.14
C ALA A 1101 -18.06 -19.79 -10.44
N LEU A 1102 -18.38 -18.54 -10.12
CA LEU A 1102 -19.68 -17.93 -10.42
C LEU A 1102 -19.57 -16.45 -10.78
N CYS A 1103 -20.55 -15.97 -11.55
CA CYS A 1103 -20.77 -14.54 -11.72
C CYS A 1103 -22.27 -14.23 -11.67
N VAL A 1104 -22.61 -12.97 -11.37
CA VAL A 1104 -24.00 -12.54 -11.15
C VAL A 1104 -24.32 -11.36 -12.06
N ASP A 1105 -25.46 -11.44 -12.74
CA ASP A 1105 -25.93 -10.37 -13.60
C ASP A 1105 -26.83 -9.37 -12.85
N PHE A 1106 -27.28 -8.31 -13.54
CA PHE A 1106 -28.18 -7.31 -12.94
C PHE A 1106 -29.54 -7.87 -12.50
N TRP A 1107 -29.93 -9.04 -13.01
CA TRP A 1107 -31.20 -9.69 -12.68
C TRP A 1107 -31.07 -10.68 -11.52
N ARG A 1108 -29.88 -10.76 -10.90
CA ARG A 1108 -29.53 -11.74 -9.85
C ARG A 1108 -29.52 -13.16 -10.37
N ASN A 1109 -29.39 -13.36 -11.68
CA ASN A 1109 -29.11 -14.68 -12.22
C ASN A 1109 -27.67 -15.04 -11.88
N VAL A 1110 -27.49 -16.25 -11.39
CA VAL A 1110 -26.16 -16.78 -11.08
C VAL A 1110 -25.75 -17.67 -12.25
N TYR A 1111 -24.66 -17.32 -12.91
CA TYR A 1111 -24.00 -18.17 -13.89
C TYR A 1111 -22.89 -18.93 -13.17
N THR A 1112 -22.80 -20.24 -13.38
CA THR A 1112 -21.77 -21.08 -12.75
C THR A 1112 -20.93 -21.82 -13.76
N LEU A 1113 -19.63 -21.93 -13.49
CA LEU A 1113 -18.70 -22.77 -14.25
C LEU A 1113 -18.61 -24.15 -13.59
N ASN A 1114 -19.04 -25.18 -14.32
CA ASN A 1114 -19.28 -26.51 -13.76
C ASN A 1114 -18.11 -27.47 -13.99
N TYR A 1115 -18.05 -28.54 -13.20
CA TYR A 1115 -17.07 -29.62 -13.37
C TYR A 1115 -17.45 -30.64 -14.47
N GLU A 1116 -18.62 -30.49 -15.10
CA GLU A 1116 -19.08 -31.38 -16.18
C GLU A 1116 -18.48 -30.98 -17.53
N VAL A 1117 -17.95 -31.96 -18.26
CA VAL A 1117 -17.39 -31.78 -19.61
C VAL A 1117 -18.49 -31.78 -20.68
N LEU A 1118 -18.45 -30.80 -21.59
CA LEU A 1118 -19.13 -30.83 -22.87
C LEU A 1118 -18.37 -31.76 -23.82
N ALA A 1119 -18.89 -32.96 -24.02
CA ALA A 1119 -18.26 -33.94 -24.90
C ALA A 1119 -18.38 -33.53 -26.37
N SER A 1120 -17.33 -32.93 -26.94
CA SER A 1120 -17.26 -32.63 -28.36
C SER A 1120 -16.78 -33.85 -29.17
N ALA A 1121 -17.23 -33.96 -30.42
CA ALA A 1121 -16.71 -34.97 -31.36
C ALA A 1121 -15.23 -34.73 -31.75
N SER A 1122 -14.68 -33.56 -31.44
CA SER A 1122 -13.30 -33.13 -31.77
C SER A 1122 -12.28 -33.43 -30.67
N GLY A 1123 -12.68 -34.03 -29.54
CA GLY A 1123 -11.79 -34.31 -28.40
C GLY A 1123 -11.38 -33.06 -27.61
N GLN A 1124 -12.18 -31.99 -27.70
CA GLN A 1124 -12.00 -30.76 -26.93
C GLN A 1124 -12.70 -30.93 -25.58
N ALA A 1125 -11.97 -30.65 -24.49
CA ALA A 1125 -12.51 -30.63 -23.14
C ALA A 1125 -12.97 -29.20 -22.83
N GLU A 1126 -14.26 -28.97 -22.72
CA GLU A 1126 -14.87 -27.68 -22.38
C GLU A 1126 -15.84 -27.86 -21.21
N PRO A 1127 -15.84 -27.00 -20.17
CA PRO A 1127 -16.79 -27.10 -19.08
C PRO A 1127 -18.18 -26.61 -19.50
N SER A 1128 -19.23 -27.23 -18.95
CA SER A 1128 -20.57 -26.65 -19.07
C SER A 1128 -20.72 -25.41 -18.18
N VAL A 1129 -21.60 -24.50 -18.61
CA VAL A 1129 -22.01 -23.31 -17.85
C VAL A 1129 -23.48 -23.48 -17.49
N SER A 1130 -23.84 -23.27 -16.23
CA SER A 1130 -25.25 -23.28 -15.80
C SER A 1130 -25.78 -21.88 -15.51
N LEU A 1131 -27.09 -21.72 -15.70
CA LEU A 1131 -27.87 -20.58 -15.27
C LEU A 1131 -28.77 -20.99 -14.11
N TRP A 1132 -28.70 -20.25 -13.01
CA TRP A 1132 -29.53 -20.42 -11.83
C TRP A 1132 -30.33 -19.15 -11.55
N GLU A 1133 -31.59 -19.32 -11.18
CA GLU A 1133 -32.49 -18.22 -10.86
C GLU A 1133 -32.99 -18.33 -9.41
N PRO A 1134 -33.22 -17.21 -8.72
CA PRO A 1134 -33.78 -17.25 -7.37
C PRO A 1134 -35.21 -17.82 -7.40
N SER A 1135 -35.54 -18.64 -6.40
CA SER A 1135 -36.88 -19.21 -6.19
C SER A 1135 -37.87 -18.08 -5.95
N LEU A 1136 -38.79 -17.92 -6.89
CA LEU A 1136 -39.93 -17.00 -6.80
C LEU A 1136 -41.01 -17.55 -5.87
#